data_AF-A0A9L0R8N6-F1
#
_entry.id   AF-A0A9L0R8N6-F1
#
_cell.length_a   1.000
_cell.length_b   1.000
_cell.length_c   1.000
_cell.angle_alpha   90.00
_cell.angle_beta   90.00
_cell.angle_gamma   90.00
#
_symmetry.space_group_name_H-M   'P 1'
#
loop_
_entity.id
_entity.type
_entity.pdbx_description
1 polymer ?
#
loop_
_entity_poly.entity_id
_entity_poly.type
_entity_poly.pdbx_seq_one_letter_code
_entity_poly.pdbx_strand_id
1 'polypeptide(L)'
;MRKGVPKDPEIADLFYKDDPEELFIGLHEIGHGSFGAVYFATNAHTNEVVAVKKMSYSGKQTHEKWQDILKEVKFLRQLKHPNTIEYKGCYLKEHTAWLVMEYCLGSASDLLEVHKKPLQEVEIAAITHGALQGLAYLHSHALIHRDIKAGNILLTEPGQVKLADFGSASMASPANSFVGTPYWMAPEVILAMDEGQYDGKVDIWSLGITCIELEHMDYISQGGFRRTLSSHSAAYVEDCMQTIIFHTERKPPLFNMNAMSALYHIAQNDSPTLQSNEWTDSFRRFVDYCLQKIPQERPTSAELLRHDFVRRERPLRVLIDLIQRTKDAVRDLDNLQYRKMKKILFQETRNGPLNESQEDEEDSEHGTSLSREMDSLGSNHSIPSMSVSTGSQSSSVNSMQEVMDESSPEPVMMHADESPVNSTSSVVHKKDHVFIRDEAGHGDPRPEPRPTQSVQSQALHYRNRERFATIKSASLVTRQIHEHEQENELREQMSGYKRMRRQHQKQLIALENKLKAEMDEHRLKLQKEVETHANNSSIELEKLAKKQVAIIEKEAKVAAADEKKFQQQILAQQKKDLTTFLESQKKQYKICKEKIKEEMNEDHSTPKKEKQERISKHKENLQHTQAEEEAHLLTQQRLYYEKNCRFFKRKIMIKRHEVEQQNIREELNKKRTQKEMEHAMLIRHDESTRELEYRQLHTLQKLRMDLIRLQHQTELENQLEYNKRRERELHRKHVMELRQQPKNLKAMEMQIKKQFQDTCKVQTKQYKALKNHQLEVTPKNEHKTILKTLKDEQTRKLAILAEQYEQSINEMMASQALRLDEAQEAECQALRLQLQQEMELLNAYQSKIKMQTEAQHERELQKLEQRVSLRRAHLEQKIEEELAALQKERSERIKYLLERFTSS
;
A
#
# COMPACT_ATOMS: atom_id res chain seq x y z
N MET A 1 -38.18 -3.33 -23.55
CA MET A 1 -37.12 -2.79 -22.66
C MET A 1 -35.80 -3.41 -23.08
N ARG A 2 -34.81 -2.62 -23.54
CA ARG A 2 -33.50 -3.16 -23.95
C ARG A 2 -32.66 -3.51 -22.71
N LYS A 3 -32.12 -4.73 -22.65
CA LYS A 3 -31.21 -5.20 -21.58
C LYS A 3 -29.83 -4.58 -21.80
N GLY A 4 -29.28 -3.87 -20.81
CA GLY A 4 -27.88 -3.40 -20.85
C GLY A 4 -27.64 -2.04 -20.18
N VAL A 5 -28.59 -1.11 -20.29
CA VAL A 5 -28.40 0.27 -19.80
C VAL A 5 -28.34 0.31 -18.26
N PRO A 6 -27.35 1.00 -17.64
CA PRO A 6 -27.31 1.25 -16.20
C PRO A 6 -28.59 1.91 -15.68
N LYS A 7 -29.07 1.53 -14.49
CA LYS A 7 -30.27 2.11 -13.87
C LYS A 7 -30.03 3.50 -13.27
N ASP A 8 -28.77 3.84 -13.02
CA ASP A 8 -28.34 5.13 -12.47
C ASP A 8 -28.13 6.12 -13.63
N PRO A 9 -28.81 7.28 -13.65
CA PRO A 9 -28.70 8.26 -14.72
C PRO A 9 -27.26 8.81 -14.89
N GLU A 10 -26.51 9.04 -13.80
CA GLU A 10 -25.13 9.54 -13.91
C GLU A 10 -24.19 8.54 -14.59
N ILE A 11 -24.48 7.25 -14.45
CA ILE A 11 -23.72 6.17 -15.08
C ILE A 11 -24.22 5.96 -16.52
N ALA A 12 -25.52 6.06 -16.77
CA ALA A 12 -26.08 5.95 -18.11
C ALA A 12 -25.57 7.05 -19.06
N ASP A 13 -25.40 8.28 -18.56
CA ASP A 13 -24.91 9.43 -19.33
C ASP A 13 -23.43 9.32 -19.76
N LEU A 14 -22.69 8.29 -19.31
CA LEU A 14 -21.31 7.99 -19.73
C LEU A 14 -21.25 7.14 -21.02
N PHE A 15 -22.37 6.58 -21.46
CA PHE A 15 -22.43 5.66 -22.60
C PHE A 15 -23.47 6.11 -23.64
N TYR A 16 -23.08 6.02 -24.91
CA TYR A 16 -24.02 6.15 -26.02
C TYR A 16 -24.99 4.95 -26.06
N LYS A 17 -26.19 5.17 -26.59
CA LYS A 17 -27.33 4.23 -26.53
C LYS A 17 -27.46 3.34 -27.78
N ASP A 18 -26.69 3.68 -28.81
CA ASP A 18 -26.64 3.03 -30.11
C ASP A 18 -25.84 1.72 -30.04
N ASP A 19 -26.10 0.79 -30.94
CA ASP A 19 -25.44 -0.51 -30.93
C ASP A 19 -24.06 -0.43 -31.60
N PRO A 20 -22.94 -0.66 -30.87
CA PRO A 20 -21.61 -0.51 -31.45
C PRO A 20 -21.28 -1.55 -32.52
N GLU A 21 -22.05 -2.65 -32.62
CA GLU A 21 -21.88 -3.65 -33.69
C GLU A 21 -22.44 -3.20 -35.03
N GLU A 22 -23.42 -2.29 -35.03
CA GLU A 22 -23.95 -1.64 -36.25
C GLU A 22 -23.07 -0.46 -36.69
N LEU A 23 -22.44 0.23 -35.73
CA LEU A 23 -21.64 1.43 -35.96
C LEU A 23 -20.20 1.17 -36.41
N PHE A 24 -19.57 0.08 -35.98
CA PHE A 24 -18.14 -0.16 -36.20
C PHE A 24 -17.88 -1.47 -36.94
N ILE A 25 -17.36 -1.35 -38.16
CA ILE A 25 -17.09 -2.46 -39.08
C ILE A 25 -15.58 -2.69 -39.27
N GLY A 26 -15.20 -3.84 -39.84
CA GLY A 26 -13.81 -4.15 -40.17
C GLY A 26 -12.90 -4.32 -38.94
N LEU A 27 -13.40 -4.96 -37.87
CA LEU A 27 -12.66 -5.09 -36.61
C LEU A 27 -11.41 -5.98 -36.76
N HIS A 28 -10.24 -5.40 -36.50
CA HIS A 28 -8.95 -6.10 -36.52
C HIS A 28 -8.18 -5.82 -35.24
N GLU A 29 -7.82 -6.87 -34.50
CA GLU A 29 -7.07 -6.72 -33.23
C GLU A 29 -5.68 -6.11 -33.48
N ILE A 30 -5.36 -5.05 -32.73
CA ILE A 30 -4.08 -4.30 -32.80
C ILE A 30 -3.28 -4.35 -31.48
N GLY A 31 -3.90 -4.83 -30.40
CA GLY A 31 -3.24 -5.10 -29.13
C GLY A 31 -4.20 -5.69 -28.09
N HIS A 32 -3.67 -6.24 -27.01
CA HIS A 32 -4.44 -6.69 -25.86
C HIS A 32 -3.78 -6.24 -24.55
N GLY A 33 -4.56 -6.15 -23.48
CA GLY A 33 -4.08 -5.84 -22.15
C GLY A 33 -5.04 -6.37 -21.09
N SER A 34 -4.75 -6.09 -19.81
CA SER A 34 -5.44 -6.72 -18.68
C SER A 34 -6.96 -6.45 -18.57
N PHE A 35 -7.48 -5.45 -19.29
CA PHE A 35 -8.92 -5.13 -19.34
C PHE A 35 -9.63 -5.69 -20.59
N GLY A 36 -8.89 -6.12 -21.61
CA GLY A 36 -9.43 -6.64 -22.87
C GLY A 36 -8.59 -6.30 -24.10
N ALA A 37 -9.18 -6.45 -25.28
CA ALA A 37 -8.52 -6.26 -26.57
C ALA A 37 -8.86 -4.92 -27.22
N VAL A 38 -7.89 -4.37 -27.96
CA VAL A 38 -8.01 -3.14 -28.74
C VAL A 38 -8.05 -3.49 -30.23
N TYR A 39 -9.02 -2.94 -30.94
CA TYR A 39 -9.27 -3.19 -32.35
C TYR A 39 -9.12 -1.90 -33.17
N PHE A 40 -8.50 -2.01 -34.33
CA PHE A 40 -8.79 -1.12 -35.47
C PHE A 40 -10.22 -1.37 -35.91
N ALA A 41 -10.99 -0.32 -36.19
CA ALA A 41 -12.30 -0.39 -36.83
C ALA A 41 -12.55 0.85 -37.70
N THR A 42 -13.53 0.77 -38.59
CA THR A 42 -14.05 1.92 -39.34
C THR A 42 -15.47 2.23 -38.89
N ASN A 43 -15.78 3.50 -38.63
CA ASN A 43 -17.15 3.95 -38.39
C ASN A 43 -17.93 3.88 -39.72
N ALA A 44 -19.01 3.09 -39.73
CA ALA A 44 -19.79 2.79 -40.93
C ALA A 44 -20.47 4.04 -41.54
N HIS A 45 -20.74 5.08 -40.74
CA HIS A 45 -21.39 6.30 -41.21
C HIS A 45 -20.41 7.39 -41.64
N THR A 46 -19.33 7.60 -40.87
CA THR A 46 -18.37 8.69 -41.15
C THR A 46 -17.18 8.26 -42.00
N ASN A 47 -17.02 6.94 -42.25
CA ASN A 47 -15.83 6.34 -42.85
C ASN A 47 -14.51 6.59 -42.08
N GLU A 48 -14.59 7.14 -40.87
CA GLU A 48 -13.47 7.45 -40.00
C GLU A 48 -12.86 6.17 -39.40
N VAL A 49 -11.53 6.08 -39.40
CA VAL A 49 -10.78 4.99 -38.77
C VAL A 49 -10.57 5.30 -37.29
N VAL A 50 -10.94 4.36 -36.42
CA VAL A 50 -10.93 4.50 -34.96
C VAL A 50 -10.27 3.31 -34.27
N ALA A 51 -9.80 3.53 -33.04
CA ALA A 51 -9.40 2.46 -32.13
C ALA A 51 -10.52 2.15 -31.14
N VAL A 52 -10.86 0.87 -30.97
CA VAL A 52 -11.94 0.39 -30.10
C VAL A 52 -11.35 -0.55 -29.03
N LYS A 53 -11.22 -0.07 -27.78
CA LYS A 53 -10.83 -0.88 -26.63
C LYS A 53 -12.08 -1.54 -26.04
N LYS A 54 -12.23 -2.86 -26.26
CA LYS A 54 -13.35 -3.66 -25.73
C LYS A 54 -12.99 -4.18 -24.34
N MET A 55 -13.75 -3.77 -23.32
CA MET A 55 -13.51 -4.11 -21.92
C MET A 55 -14.68 -4.91 -21.35
N SER A 56 -14.45 -6.18 -21.07
CA SER A 56 -15.48 -7.08 -20.54
C SER A 56 -15.56 -6.99 -19.03
N TYR A 57 -16.74 -6.64 -18.51
CA TYR A 57 -17.05 -6.60 -17.08
C TYR A 57 -17.91 -7.79 -16.63
N SER A 58 -17.86 -8.91 -17.35
CA SER A 58 -18.49 -10.17 -16.94
C SER A 58 -17.59 -10.98 -15.99
N GLY A 59 -18.17 -12.04 -15.40
CA GLY A 59 -17.50 -12.93 -14.44
C GLY A 59 -17.47 -12.38 -13.01
N LYS A 60 -16.81 -13.11 -12.11
CA LYS A 60 -16.91 -12.85 -10.65
C LYS A 60 -16.34 -11.48 -10.20
N GLN A 61 -15.49 -10.83 -11.00
CA GLN A 61 -14.94 -9.49 -10.75
C GLN A 61 -15.78 -8.34 -11.33
N THR A 62 -17.01 -8.60 -11.75
CA THR A 62 -17.86 -7.62 -12.47
C THR A 62 -17.83 -6.22 -11.87
N HIS A 63 -17.90 -6.08 -10.53
CA HIS A 63 -17.90 -4.79 -9.86
C HIS A 63 -16.55 -4.05 -9.96
N GLU A 64 -15.41 -4.72 -9.75
CA GLU A 64 -14.08 -4.10 -9.81
C GLU A 64 -13.77 -3.65 -11.25
N LYS A 65 -13.99 -4.54 -12.22
CA LYS A 65 -13.84 -4.22 -13.65
C LYS A 65 -14.75 -3.08 -14.11
N TRP A 66 -16.00 -3.06 -13.64
CA TRP A 66 -16.94 -2.00 -13.96
C TRP A 66 -16.49 -0.66 -13.36
N GLN A 67 -16.02 -0.63 -12.12
CA GLN A 67 -15.46 0.59 -11.52
C GLN A 67 -14.22 1.08 -12.27
N ASP A 68 -13.34 0.20 -12.74
CA ASP A 68 -12.17 0.61 -13.52
C ASP A 68 -12.54 1.14 -14.91
N ILE A 69 -13.51 0.52 -15.60
CA ILE A 69 -14.10 1.07 -16.85
C ILE A 69 -14.70 2.47 -16.60
N LEU A 70 -15.46 2.64 -15.52
CA LEU A 70 -16.07 3.94 -15.18
C LEU A 70 -15.02 5.01 -14.87
N LYS A 71 -13.92 4.65 -14.17
CA LYS A 71 -12.79 5.57 -13.93
C LYS A 71 -12.14 5.96 -15.25
N GLU A 72 -11.82 5.00 -16.12
CA GLU A 72 -11.14 5.26 -17.39
C GLU A 72 -12.00 6.12 -18.32
N VAL A 73 -13.31 5.83 -18.45
CA VAL A 73 -14.23 6.65 -19.25
C VAL A 73 -14.39 8.06 -18.68
N LYS A 74 -14.55 8.21 -17.35
CA LYS A 74 -14.63 9.53 -16.70
C LYS A 74 -13.33 10.33 -16.90
N PHE A 75 -12.17 9.67 -16.77
CA PHE A 75 -10.86 10.29 -16.95
C PHE A 75 -10.62 10.74 -18.40
N LEU A 76 -10.97 9.90 -19.39
CA LEU A 76 -10.81 10.22 -20.81
C LEU A 76 -11.74 11.36 -21.28
N ARG A 77 -12.99 11.38 -20.79
CA ARG A 77 -14.01 12.36 -21.21
C ARG A 77 -13.67 13.82 -20.85
N GLN A 78 -12.79 14.04 -19.86
CA GLN A 78 -12.32 15.38 -19.48
C GLN A 78 -11.04 15.82 -20.22
N LEU A 79 -10.37 14.95 -20.97
CA LEU A 79 -9.14 15.29 -21.67
C LEU A 79 -9.42 16.03 -22.98
N LYS A 80 -8.70 17.13 -23.20
CA LYS A 80 -8.71 17.87 -24.47
C LYS A 80 -7.35 18.50 -24.73
N HIS A 81 -6.40 17.69 -25.22
CA HIS A 81 -5.05 18.13 -25.54
C HIS A 81 -4.48 17.36 -26.76
N PRO A 82 -3.73 18.01 -27.68
CA PRO A 82 -3.17 17.36 -28.86
C PRO A 82 -2.28 16.14 -28.58
N ASN A 83 -1.65 16.08 -27.40
CA ASN A 83 -0.77 14.97 -26.98
C ASN A 83 -1.41 13.98 -25.99
N THR A 84 -2.73 13.98 -25.84
CA THR A 84 -3.49 12.90 -25.17
C THR A 84 -4.38 12.24 -26.22
N ILE A 85 -4.59 10.92 -26.13
CA ILE A 85 -5.47 10.22 -27.07
C ILE A 85 -6.89 10.82 -27.05
N GLU A 86 -7.43 11.14 -28.22
CA GLU A 86 -8.76 11.70 -28.36
C GLU A 86 -9.82 10.64 -28.05
N TYR A 87 -10.65 10.94 -27.04
CA TYR A 87 -11.84 10.16 -26.69
C TYR A 87 -13.01 10.51 -27.62
N LYS A 88 -13.56 9.52 -28.33
CA LYS A 88 -14.69 9.68 -29.26
C LYS A 88 -16.02 9.15 -28.70
N GLY A 89 -15.97 8.31 -27.67
CA GLY A 89 -17.18 7.81 -27.00
C GLY A 89 -16.97 6.51 -26.25
N CYS A 90 -18.01 6.07 -25.53
CA CYS A 90 -18.09 4.71 -25.02
C CYS A 90 -19.49 4.15 -25.27
N TYR A 91 -19.57 2.88 -25.67
CA TYR A 91 -20.82 2.18 -25.99
C TYR A 91 -20.91 0.91 -25.15
N LEU A 92 -22.11 0.32 -25.03
CA LEU A 92 -22.34 -0.80 -24.11
C LEU A 92 -23.15 -1.91 -24.78
N LYS A 93 -22.54 -3.09 -24.96
CA LYS A 93 -23.17 -4.29 -25.55
C LYS A 93 -22.77 -5.52 -24.76
N GLU A 94 -23.75 -6.31 -24.32
CA GLU A 94 -23.58 -7.64 -23.71
C GLU A 94 -22.44 -7.77 -22.70
N HIS A 95 -22.47 -6.93 -21.66
CA HIS A 95 -21.47 -6.88 -20.58
C HIS A 95 -20.03 -6.55 -21.04
N THR A 96 -19.91 -5.86 -22.19
CA THR A 96 -18.67 -5.32 -22.73
C THR A 96 -18.85 -3.82 -23.01
N ALA A 97 -17.95 -3.00 -22.46
CA ALA A 97 -17.84 -1.59 -22.80
C ALA A 97 -16.91 -1.43 -24.01
N TRP A 98 -17.33 -0.67 -25.02
CA TRP A 98 -16.57 -0.38 -26.23
C TRP A 98 -16.11 1.07 -26.16
N LEU A 99 -14.87 1.28 -25.71
CA LEU A 99 -14.26 2.60 -25.59
C LEU A 99 -13.62 2.99 -26.92
N VAL A 100 -14.11 4.04 -27.55
CA VAL A 100 -13.74 4.48 -28.90
C VAL A 100 -12.83 5.70 -28.81
N MET A 101 -11.71 5.64 -29.52
CA MET A 101 -10.64 6.64 -29.52
C MET A 101 -10.14 6.91 -30.96
N GLU A 102 -9.36 7.98 -31.16
CA GLU A 102 -8.60 8.13 -32.41
C GLU A 102 -7.68 6.91 -32.65
N TYR A 103 -7.46 6.57 -33.92
CA TYR A 103 -6.53 5.51 -34.29
C TYR A 103 -5.10 6.06 -34.46
N CYS A 104 -4.15 5.38 -33.81
CA CYS A 104 -2.72 5.61 -33.97
C CYS A 104 -2.09 4.45 -34.75
N LEU A 105 -1.03 4.74 -35.51
CA LEU A 105 -0.26 3.77 -36.28
C LEU A 105 0.30 2.65 -35.38
N GLY A 106 0.86 3.02 -34.24
CA GLY A 106 1.44 2.10 -33.25
C GLY A 106 2.01 2.83 -32.03
N SER A 107 2.56 2.06 -31.10
CA SER A 107 3.29 2.56 -29.93
C SER A 107 4.79 2.79 -30.21
N ALA A 108 5.47 3.54 -29.35
CA ALA A 108 6.93 3.66 -29.40
C ALA A 108 7.64 2.32 -29.13
N SER A 109 7.00 1.42 -28.37
CA SER A 109 7.46 0.03 -28.22
C SER A 109 7.35 -0.77 -29.52
N ASP A 110 6.28 -0.59 -30.30
CA ASP A 110 6.14 -1.23 -31.62
C ASP A 110 7.24 -0.74 -32.60
N LEU A 111 7.62 0.54 -32.55
CA LEU A 111 8.72 1.09 -33.36
C LEU A 111 10.05 0.37 -33.06
N LEU A 112 10.40 0.21 -31.77
CA LEU A 112 11.59 -0.55 -31.35
C LEU A 112 11.52 -2.01 -31.82
N GLU A 113 10.35 -2.64 -31.72
CA GLU A 113 10.19 -4.04 -32.11
C GLU A 113 10.25 -4.24 -33.64
N VAL A 114 9.85 -3.25 -34.45
CA VAL A 114 10.04 -3.30 -35.92
C VAL A 114 11.52 -3.17 -36.30
N HIS A 115 12.20 -2.13 -35.82
CA HIS A 115 13.58 -1.84 -36.25
C HIS A 115 14.63 -2.78 -35.63
N LYS A 116 14.30 -3.45 -34.52
CA LYS A 116 15.24 -4.24 -33.69
C LYS A 116 16.51 -3.45 -33.31
N LYS A 117 16.39 -2.12 -33.21
CA LYS A 117 17.47 -1.16 -32.96
C LYS A 117 16.92 0.00 -32.12
N PRO A 118 17.77 0.74 -31.40
CA PRO A 118 17.38 2.00 -30.75
C PRO A 118 16.79 3.00 -31.75
N LEU A 119 16.00 3.92 -31.22
CA LEU A 119 15.65 5.13 -31.96
C LEU A 119 16.83 6.12 -31.93
N GLN A 120 16.93 6.97 -32.94
CA GLN A 120 17.95 8.02 -32.98
C GLN A 120 17.70 9.07 -31.90
N GLU A 121 18.74 9.76 -31.41
CA GLU A 121 18.57 10.75 -30.32
C GLU A 121 17.55 11.86 -30.68
N VAL A 122 17.47 12.25 -31.95
CA VAL A 122 16.48 13.23 -32.45
C VAL A 122 15.05 12.68 -32.47
N GLU A 123 14.88 11.38 -32.70
CA GLU A 123 13.60 10.67 -32.65
C GLU A 123 13.11 10.55 -31.20
N ILE A 124 14.00 10.15 -30.28
CA ILE A 124 13.74 10.13 -28.83
C ILE A 124 13.35 11.53 -28.35
N ALA A 125 14.14 12.56 -28.67
CA ALA A 125 13.83 13.94 -28.28
C ALA A 125 12.46 14.42 -28.79
N ALA A 126 12.05 14.03 -30.00
CA ALA A 126 10.75 14.38 -30.55
C ALA A 126 9.58 13.64 -29.86
N ILE A 127 9.74 12.35 -29.56
CA ILE A 127 8.77 11.54 -28.80
C ILE A 127 8.63 12.10 -27.38
N THR A 128 9.75 12.27 -26.67
CA THR A 128 9.80 12.78 -25.30
C THR A 128 9.25 14.20 -25.18
N HIS A 129 9.48 15.08 -26.17
CA HIS A 129 8.85 16.41 -26.20
C HIS A 129 7.32 16.30 -26.26
N GLY A 130 6.77 15.48 -27.16
CA GLY A 130 5.32 15.28 -27.26
C GLY A 130 4.70 14.66 -26.00
N ALA A 131 5.38 13.68 -25.40
CA ALA A 131 4.97 13.09 -24.13
C ALA A 131 4.97 14.11 -22.98
N LEU A 132 6.02 14.95 -22.87
CA LEU A 132 6.08 16.04 -21.88
C LEU A 132 4.97 17.06 -22.04
N GLN A 133 4.58 17.41 -23.28
CA GLN A 133 3.45 18.32 -23.52
C GLN A 133 2.14 17.72 -22.98
N GLY A 134 1.93 16.41 -23.19
CA GLY A 134 0.81 15.68 -22.58
C GLY A 134 0.87 15.65 -21.06
N LEU A 135 2.02 15.36 -20.46
CA LEU A 135 2.20 15.34 -19.01
C LEU A 135 2.02 16.71 -18.37
N ALA A 136 2.53 17.78 -18.98
CA ALA A 136 2.33 19.15 -18.51
C ALA A 136 0.84 19.53 -18.49
N TYR A 137 0.09 19.14 -19.52
CA TYR A 137 -1.36 19.31 -19.55
C TYR A 137 -2.04 18.54 -18.40
N LEU A 138 -1.75 17.25 -18.22
CA LEU A 138 -2.34 16.43 -17.14
C LEU A 138 -2.03 17.01 -15.75
N HIS A 139 -0.77 17.31 -15.47
CA HIS A 139 -0.32 17.80 -14.17
C HIS A 139 -0.92 19.18 -13.84
N SER A 140 -1.11 20.04 -14.84
CA SER A 140 -1.79 21.34 -14.67
C SER A 140 -3.27 21.24 -14.28
N HIS A 141 -3.91 20.09 -14.53
CA HIS A 141 -5.28 19.76 -14.11
C HIS A 141 -5.32 18.86 -12.86
N ALA A 142 -4.21 18.74 -12.12
CA ALA A 142 -4.04 17.85 -10.97
C ALA A 142 -4.29 16.35 -11.28
N LEU A 143 -4.11 15.95 -12.54
CA LEU A 143 -4.21 14.57 -13.01
C LEU A 143 -2.82 13.91 -13.01
N ILE A 144 -2.75 12.60 -12.78
CA ILE A 144 -1.50 11.81 -12.82
C ILE A 144 -1.73 10.56 -13.68
N HIS A 145 -0.82 10.22 -14.60
CA HIS A 145 -0.98 9.08 -15.50
C HIS A 145 -0.66 7.73 -14.82
N ARG A 146 0.42 7.69 -14.03
CA ARG A 146 0.91 6.54 -13.23
C ARG A 146 1.32 5.29 -14.01
N ASP A 147 1.43 5.35 -15.34
CA ASP A 147 1.84 4.20 -16.16
C ASP A 147 2.48 4.63 -17.50
N ILE A 148 3.41 5.59 -17.45
CA ILE A 148 4.19 6.01 -18.62
C ILE A 148 5.27 4.96 -18.94
N LYS A 149 5.25 4.46 -20.18
CA LYS A 149 6.19 3.49 -20.78
C LYS A 149 6.10 3.58 -22.31
N ALA A 150 7.06 3.06 -23.07
CA ALA A 150 7.04 3.19 -24.54
C ALA A 150 5.80 2.53 -25.20
N GLY A 151 5.20 1.53 -24.56
CA GLY A 151 3.94 0.91 -25.01
C GLY A 151 2.71 1.83 -24.90
N ASN A 152 2.73 2.82 -24.02
CA ASN A 152 1.62 3.75 -23.75
C ASN A 152 1.81 5.14 -24.40
N ILE A 153 2.90 5.31 -25.17
CA ILE A 153 3.16 6.49 -25.99
C ILE A 153 2.93 6.10 -27.45
N LEU A 154 1.86 6.60 -28.05
CA LEU A 154 1.44 6.26 -29.42
C LEU A 154 1.83 7.34 -30.42
N LEU A 155 1.98 6.95 -31.69
CA LEU A 155 2.18 7.86 -32.80
C LEU A 155 1.04 7.73 -33.81
N THR A 156 0.43 8.86 -34.17
CA THR A 156 -0.49 8.98 -35.31
C THR A 156 0.29 9.00 -36.63
N GLU A 157 -0.33 8.64 -37.76
CA GLU A 157 0.33 8.67 -39.08
C GLU A 157 0.96 10.03 -39.43
N PRO A 158 0.36 11.21 -39.14
CA PRO A 158 0.99 12.52 -39.37
C PRO A 158 2.20 12.84 -38.46
N GLY A 159 2.62 11.92 -37.58
CA GLY A 159 3.74 12.13 -36.66
C GLY A 159 3.40 12.85 -35.36
N GLN A 160 2.12 12.94 -34.96
CA GLN A 160 1.75 13.48 -33.65
C GLN A 160 1.79 12.39 -32.56
N VAL A 161 2.49 12.68 -31.46
CA VAL A 161 2.66 11.82 -30.29
C VAL A 161 1.47 11.95 -29.34
N LYS A 162 0.95 10.84 -28.83
CA LYS A 162 -0.22 10.74 -27.95
C LYS A 162 0.07 9.89 -26.71
N LEU A 163 -0.26 10.38 -25.52
CA LEU A 163 -0.35 9.56 -24.31
C LEU A 163 -1.66 8.75 -24.32
N ALA A 164 -1.58 7.47 -23.97
CA ALA A 164 -2.70 6.53 -23.99
C ALA A 164 -2.67 5.54 -22.80
N ASP A 165 -3.75 4.75 -22.66
CA ASP A 165 -4.00 3.79 -21.58
C ASP A 165 -4.05 4.40 -20.16
N PHE A 166 -5.13 5.16 -19.92
CA PHE A 166 -5.38 5.84 -18.64
C PHE A 166 -6.03 4.93 -17.57
N GLY A 167 -6.03 3.61 -17.74
CA GLY A 167 -6.62 2.66 -16.79
C GLY A 167 -5.98 2.69 -15.39
N SER A 168 -4.74 3.19 -15.27
CA SER A 168 -4.04 3.41 -13.99
C SER A 168 -4.11 4.86 -13.47
N ALA A 169 -4.72 5.79 -14.20
CA ALA A 169 -4.60 7.22 -13.91
C ALA A 169 -5.30 7.66 -12.60
N SER A 170 -4.95 8.84 -12.11
CA SER A 170 -5.54 9.47 -10.92
C SER A 170 -6.23 10.77 -11.29
N MET A 171 -7.49 10.94 -10.88
CA MET A 171 -8.23 12.22 -10.97
C MET A 171 -7.87 13.22 -9.86
N ALA A 172 -6.86 12.90 -9.03
CA ALA A 172 -6.41 13.75 -7.94
C ALA A 172 -4.88 13.66 -7.75
N SER A 173 -4.30 14.79 -7.34
CA SER A 173 -2.91 14.92 -6.90
C SER A 173 -2.88 15.77 -5.63
N PRO A 174 -2.24 15.31 -4.52
CA PRO A 174 -1.49 14.07 -4.40
C PRO A 174 -2.37 12.80 -4.42
N ALA A 175 -1.76 11.66 -4.76
CA ALA A 175 -2.35 10.33 -4.68
C ALA A 175 -1.51 9.40 -3.80
N ASN A 176 -2.08 8.26 -3.39
CA ASN A 176 -1.46 7.30 -2.46
C ASN A 176 -1.58 5.82 -2.91
N SER A 177 -2.20 5.54 -4.06
CA SER A 177 -2.51 4.16 -4.46
C SER A 177 -1.30 3.47 -5.08
N PHE A 178 -1.00 2.24 -4.68
CA PHE A 178 0.09 1.45 -5.27
C PHE A 178 -0.31 0.83 -6.63
N VAL A 179 -0.09 1.58 -7.71
CA VAL A 179 -0.41 1.25 -9.11
C VAL A 179 0.72 1.66 -10.06
N GLY A 180 0.70 1.12 -11.29
CA GLY A 180 1.73 1.30 -12.31
C GLY A 180 2.46 0.00 -12.66
N THR A 181 3.23 -0.01 -13.75
CA THR A 181 4.06 -1.14 -14.17
C THR A 181 5.40 -1.13 -13.41
N PRO A 182 5.76 -2.17 -12.61
CA PRO A 182 6.83 -2.13 -11.61
C PRO A 182 8.15 -1.49 -12.02
N TYR A 183 8.69 -1.84 -13.18
CA TYR A 183 10.00 -1.38 -13.66
C TYR A 183 10.06 0.12 -14.00
N TRP A 184 8.92 0.79 -14.20
CA TRP A 184 8.81 2.23 -14.45
C TRP A 184 8.30 3.01 -13.23
N MET A 185 8.01 2.36 -12.10
CA MET A 185 7.46 3.03 -10.91
C MET A 185 8.51 3.92 -10.23
N ALA A 186 8.09 5.10 -9.77
CA ALA A 186 8.96 6.01 -9.03
C ALA A 186 9.18 5.53 -7.58
N PRO A 187 10.35 5.77 -6.96
CA PRO A 187 10.67 5.29 -5.61
C PRO A 187 9.62 5.69 -4.57
N GLU A 188 9.08 6.91 -4.66
CA GLU A 188 8.07 7.40 -3.74
C GLU A 188 6.70 6.69 -3.88
N VAL A 189 6.37 6.10 -5.04
CA VAL A 189 5.15 5.28 -5.19
C VAL A 189 5.32 3.94 -4.45
N ILE A 190 6.54 3.42 -4.41
CA ILE A 190 6.91 2.19 -3.71
C ILE A 190 6.97 2.45 -2.19
N LEU A 191 7.58 3.57 -1.78
CA LEU A 191 7.67 3.97 -0.38
C LEU A 191 6.32 4.44 0.19
N ALA A 192 5.37 4.85 -0.65
CA ALA A 192 4.02 5.24 -0.23
C ALA A 192 3.09 4.06 0.16
N MET A 193 3.57 2.81 0.15
CA MET A 193 2.75 1.60 0.34
C MET A 193 1.97 1.51 1.67
N ASP A 194 2.25 2.33 2.68
CA ASP A 194 1.52 2.35 3.95
C ASP A 194 0.82 3.68 4.28
N GLU A 195 1.49 4.84 4.17
CA GLU A 195 0.89 6.18 4.49
C GLU A 195 1.31 7.32 3.55
N GLY A 196 2.12 7.06 2.52
CA GLY A 196 2.73 8.13 1.72
C GLY A 196 1.80 8.77 0.68
N GLN A 197 2.15 9.99 0.26
CA GLN A 197 1.54 10.71 -0.85
C GLN A 197 2.60 11.03 -1.91
N TYR A 198 2.20 10.97 -3.18
CA TYR A 198 3.01 11.33 -4.34
C TYR A 198 2.21 12.21 -5.32
N ASP A 199 2.89 13.02 -6.12
CA ASP A 199 2.30 13.97 -7.07
C ASP A 199 2.56 13.55 -8.53
N GLY A 200 2.33 14.47 -9.49
CA GLY A 200 2.62 14.25 -10.91
C GLY A 200 4.08 13.91 -11.25
N LYS A 201 5.05 14.18 -10.37
CA LYS A 201 6.46 13.92 -10.64
C LYS A 201 6.80 12.42 -10.75
N VAL A 202 5.89 11.53 -10.35
CA VAL A 202 6.02 10.09 -10.61
C VAL A 202 6.06 9.80 -12.11
N ASP A 203 5.27 10.52 -12.92
CA ASP A 203 5.25 10.34 -14.38
C ASP A 203 6.55 10.82 -15.03
N ILE A 204 7.26 11.75 -14.39
CA ILE A 204 8.57 12.25 -14.84
C ILE A 204 9.65 11.19 -14.63
N TRP A 205 9.62 10.47 -13.50
CA TRP A 205 10.50 9.32 -13.31
C TRP A 205 10.22 8.24 -14.35
N SER A 206 8.95 7.88 -14.54
CA SER A 206 8.54 6.89 -15.54
C SER A 206 8.93 7.30 -16.96
N LEU A 207 8.88 8.60 -17.30
CA LEU A 207 9.40 9.14 -18.56
C LEU A 207 10.93 9.00 -18.66
N GLY A 208 11.67 9.21 -17.58
CA GLY A 208 13.12 8.96 -17.52
C GLY A 208 13.47 7.50 -17.82
N ILE A 209 12.76 6.55 -17.20
CA ILE A 209 12.91 5.11 -17.49
C ILE A 209 12.51 4.81 -18.95
N THR A 210 11.47 5.46 -19.48
CA THR A 210 11.06 5.34 -20.89
C THR A 210 12.14 5.87 -21.85
N CYS A 211 12.90 6.89 -21.47
CA CYS A 211 14.03 7.36 -22.28
C CYS A 211 15.16 6.32 -22.36
N ILE A 212 15.43 5.58 -21.27
CA ILE A 212 16.38 4.46 -21.25
C ILE A 212 15.83 3.27 -22.08
N GLU A 213 14.53 3.00 -22.01
CA GLU A 213 13.84 1.99 -22.83
C GLU A 213 14.03 2.24 -24.34
N LEU A 214 14.03 3.50 -24.77
CA LEU A 214 14.23 3.91 -26.16
C LEU A 214 15.71 3.93 -26.62
N GLU A 215 16.68 3.91 -25.69
CA GLU A 215 18.13 3.86 -25.96
C GLU A 215 18.62 2.46 -26.39
N HIS A 216 18.01 1.37 -25.90
CA HIS A 216 18.79 0.16 -25.59
C HIS A 216 19.33 -0.63 -26.81
N MET A 217 20.66 -0.77 -26.86
CA MET A 217 21.43 -1.29 -28.01
C MET A 217 21.53 -2.82 -28.07
N ASP A 218 21.34 -3.38 -29.27
CA ASP A 218 21.86 -4.72 -29.63
C ASP A 218 23.37 -4.63 -29.92
N TYR A 219 24.20 -5.23 -29.05
CA TYR A 219 25.68 -5.18 -29.14
C TYR A 219 26.28 -5.88 -30.39
N ILE A 220 25.46 -6.48 -31.26
CA ILE A 220 25.88 -7.40 -32.34
C ILE A 220 26.18 -6.67 -33.68
N SER A 221 25.81 -5.38 -33.83
CA SER A 221 25.81 -4.72 -35.16
C SER A 221 27.04 -3.87 -35.53
N GLN A 222 28.06 -3.68 -34.67
CA GLN A 222 29.30 -2.99 -35.08
C GLN A 222 30.35 -3.99 -35.61
N GLY A 223 30.62 -3.94 -36.92
CA GLY A 223 31.43 -4.90 -37.67
C GLY A 223 32.94 -4.91 -37.44
N GLY A 224 33.41 -4.76 -36.19
CA GLY A 224 34.84 -4.76 -35.84
C GLY A 224 35.46 -6.16 -35.64
N PHE A 225 34.66 -7.17 -35.27
CA PHE A 225 35.17 -8.44 -34.72
C PHE A 225 35.62 -9.47 -35.78
N ARG A 226 36.42 -9.05 -36.78
CA ARG A 226 36.97 -9.95 -37.82
C ARG A 226 38.44 -9.77 -38.17
N ARG A 227 39.23 -9.04 -37.36
CA ARG A 227 40.68 -8.85 -37.62
C ARG A 227 41.66 -9.12 -36.46
N THR A 228 41.19 -9.47 -35.27
CA THR A 228 42.07 -9.78 -34.12
C THR A 228 41.62 -11.05 -33.37
N LEU A 229 41.68 -12.19 -34.06
CA LEU A 229 41.73 -13.51 -33.43
C LEU A 229 43.01 -14.23 -33.86
N SER A 230 44.11 -13.75 -33.29
CA SER A 230 45.44 -14.35 -33.35
C SER A 230 46.11 -14.00 -32.03
N SER A 231 46.20 -14.99 -31.14
CA SER A 231 46.50 -14.89 -29.70
C SER A 231 45.42 -14.21 -28.83
N HIS A 232 45.47 -14.53 -27.52
CA HIS A 232 44.58 -14.20 -26.39
C HIS A 232 43.58 -15.30 -25.97
N SER A 233 43.37 -15.40 -24.66
CA SER A 233 42.88 -16.61 -23.97
C SER A 233 41.35 -16.75 -23.94
N ALA A 234 40.88 -17.99 -23.81
CA ALA A 234 39.46 -18.34 -23.78
C ALA A 234 38.65 -17.60 -22.70
N ALA A 235 39.26 -17.26 -21.56
CA ALA A 235 38.62 -16.54 -20.46
C ALA A 235 38.07 -15.15 -20.88
N TYR A 236 38.69 -14.47 -21.84
CA TYR A 236 38.17 -13.20 -22.36
C TYR A 236 36.97 -13.37 -23.30
N VAL A 237 36.79 -14.57 -23.88
CA VAL A 237 35.66 -14.88 -24.77
C VAL A 237 34.41 -15.19 -23.95
N GLU A 238 34.55 -15.87 -22.80
CA GLU A 238 33.45 -16.06 -21.85
C GLU A 238 32.97 -14.74 -21.26
N ASP A 239 33.87 -13.87 -20.78
CA ASP A 239 33.49 -12.57 -20.19
C ASP A 239 32.77 -11.65 -21.20
N CYS A 240 33.20 -11.68 -22.47
CA CYS A 240 32.49 -11.01 -23.57
C CYS A 240 31.14 -11.67 -23.88
N MET A 241 31.02 -13.01 -23.89
CA MET A 241 29.74 -13.69 -24.12
C MET A 241 28.75 -13.48 -22.96
N GLN A 242 29.21 -13.44 -21.72
CA GLN A 242 28.40 -13.14 -20.55
C GLN A 242 27.80 -11.72 -20.65
N THR A 243 28.62 -10.75 -21.07
CA THR A 243 28.19 -9.37 -21.34
C THR A 243 27.20 -9.29 -22.50
N ILE A 244 27.41 -10.06 -23.58
CA ILE A 244 26.50 -10.11 -24.74
C ILE A 244 25.15 -10.75 -24.38
N ILE A 245 25.13 -11.77 -23.51
CA ILE A 245 23.87 -12.38 -23.03
C ILE A 245 23.13 -11.43 -22.07
N PHE A 246 23.84 -10.62 -21.28
CA PHE A 246 23.22 -9.67 -20.34
C PHE A 246 22.49 -8.48 -21.00
N HIS A 247 22.66 -8.24 -22.32
CA HIS A 247 22.13 -7.06 -23.03
C HIS A 247 21.22 -7.39 -24.23
N THR A 248 20.82 -8.65 -24.44
CA THR A 248 20.09 -9.06 -25.66
C THR A 248 18.55 -9.03 -25.57
N GLU A 249 17.96 -8.56 -24.46
CA GLU A 249 16.50 -8.44 -24.33
C GLU A 249 16.05 -7.00 -24.07
N ARG A 250 15.26 -6.47 -25.02
CA ARG A 250 14.82 -5.06 -25.18
C ARG A 250 13.83 -4.63 -24.08
N LYS A 251 14.35 -4.30 -22.90
CA LYS A 251 13.58 -4.17 -21.65
C LYS A 251 14.14 -3.02 -20.77
N PRO A 252 13.31 -2.42 -19.90
CA PRO A 252 13.78 -1.41 -18.93
C PRO A 252 14.78 -1.99 -17.92
N PRO A 253 15.50 -1.14 -17.16
CA PRO A 253 16.33 -1.57 -16.04
C PRO A 253 15.60 -2.55 -15.11
N LEU A 254 16.33 -3.55 -14.61
CA LEU A 254 15.85 -4.56 -13.65
C LEU A 254 14.77 -5.54 -14.17
N PHE A 255 14.41 -5.54 -15.46
CA PHE A 255 13.38 -6.46 -15.99
C PHE A 255 13.71 -7.95 -15.85
N ASN A 256 15.01 -8.30 -15.83
CA ASN A 256 15.46 -9.67 -15.56
C ASN A 256 15.14 -10.15 -14.13
N MET A 257 14.76 -9.24 -13.23
CA MET A 257 14.32 -9.55 -11.87
C MET A 257 12.79 -9.74 -11.81
N ASN A 258 12.35 -10.54 -10.83
CA ASN A 258 10.94 -10.57 -10.47
C ASN A 258 10.47 -9.19 -9.97
N ALA A 259 9.16 -8.93 -10.07
CA ALA A 259 8.60 -7.60 -9.80
C ALA A 259 8.90 -7.09 -8.38
N MET A 260 8.96 -7.97 -7.36
CA MET A 260 9.22 -7.56 -5.98
C MET A 260 10.69 -7.15 -5.79
N SER A 261 11.62 -7.92 -6.34
CA SER A 261 13.05 -7.60 -6.34
C SER A 261 13.35 -6.31 -7.10
N ALA A 262 12.70 -6.08 -8.25
CA ALA A 262 12.83 -4.82 -8.99
C ALA A 262 12.34 -3.60 -8.17
N LEU A 263 11.18 -3.71 -7.51
CA LEU A 263 10.66 -2.67 -6.63
C LEU A 263 11.62 -2.35 -5.47
N TYR A 264 12.24 -3.38 -4.87
CA TYR A 264 13.27 -3.21 -3.84
C TYR A 264 14.48 -2.44 -4.38
N HIS A 265 15.01 -2.83 -5.54
CA HIS A 265 16.15 -2.15 -6.14
C HIS A 265 15.86 -0.68 -6.48
N ILE A 266 14.69 -0.36 -7.05
CA ILE A 266 14.27 1.03 -7.33
C ILE A 266 14.21 1.85 -6.03
N ALA A 267 13.65 1.28 -4.97
CA ALA A 267 13.54 1.96 -3.68
C ALA A 267 14.92 2.20 -3.02
N GLN A 268 15.82 1.21 -3.05
CA GLN A 268 17.06 1.23 -2.25
C GLN A 268 18.31 1.72 -3.00
N ASN A 269 18.53 1.30 -4.25
CA ASN A 269 19.76 1.57 -4.99
C ASN A 269 19.73 2.94 -5.69
N ASP A 270 20.89 3.41 -6.15
CA ASP A 270 21.00 4.63 -6.97
C ASP A 270 20.17 4.52 -8.26
N SER A 271 19.76 5.67 -8.80
CA SER A 271 18.97 5.71 -10.04
C SER A 271 19.77 5.18 -11.24
N PRO A 272 19.13 4.48 -12.19
CA PRO A 272 19.79 4.02 -13.40
C PRO A 272 20.13 5.21 -14.31
N THR A 273 21.22 5.08 -15.07
CA THR A 273 21.73 6.09 -16.01
C THR A 273 21.89 5.50 -17.42
N LEU A 274 21.98 6.36 -18.44
CA LEU A 274 22.26 5.94 -19.83
C LEU A 274 23.62 5.24 -19.90
N GLN A 275 23.64 3.99 -20.40
CA GLN A 275 24.84 3.13 -20.33
C GLN A 275 25.84 3.39 -21.46
N SER A 276 25.37 3.73 -22.67
CA SER A 276 26.28 4.03 -23.78
C SER A 276 26.90 5.42 -23.61
N ASN A 277 28.20 5.56 -23.90
CA ASN A 277 28.89 6.86 -23.96
C ASN A 277 28.63 7.65 -25.27
N GLU A 278 27.85 7.11 -26.21
CA GLU A 278 27.61 7.73 -27.53
C GLU A 278 26.57 8.87 -27.51
N TRP A 279 25.69 8.91 -26.50
CA TRP A 279 24.66 9.95 -26.34
C TRP A 279 25.21 11.30 -25.88
N THR A 280 24.57 12.39 -26.31
CA THR A 280 24.99 13.75 -25.93
C THR A 280 24.78 14.04 -24.44
N ASP A 281 25.61 14.94 -23.89
CA ASP A 281 25.47 15.44 -22.51
C ASP A 281 24.11 16.08 -22.24
N SER A 282 23.41 16.55 -23.28
CA SER A 282 22.05 17.09 -23.16
C SER A 282 21.04 15.99 -22.88
N PHE A 283 21.16 14.84 -23.55
CA PHE A 283 20.30 13.69 -23.30
C PHE A 283 20.58 13.04 -21.93
N ARG A 284 21.86 12.85 -21.56
CA ARG A 284 22.24 12.35 -20.23
C ARG A 284 21.63 13.18 -19.11
N ARG A 285 21.91 14.49 -19.09
CA ARG A 285 21.38 15.40 -18.06
C ARG A 285 19.85 15.42 -18.01
N PHE A 286 19.18 15.28 -19.16
CA PHE A 286 17.72 15.15 -19.18
C PHE A 286 17.23 13.90 -18.42
N VAL A 287 17.86 12.74 -18.66
CA VAL A 287 17.53 11.48 -17.98
C VAL A 287 17.90 11.54 -16.50
N ASP A 288 19.08 12.03 -16.16
CA ASP A 288 19.54 12.21 -14.77
C ASP A 288 18.61 13.17 -13.99
N TYR A 289 18.09 14.22 -14.64
CA TYR A 289 17.08 15.10 -14.04
C TYR A 289 15.74 14.40 -13.86
N CYS A 290 15.28 13.59 -14.82
CA CYS A 290 14.06 12.81 -14.67
C CYS A 290 14.16 11.77 -13.53
N LEU A 291 15.35 11.21 -13.31
CA LEU A 291 15.61 10.12 -12.37
C LEU A 291 16.22 10.56 -11.03
N GLN A 292 15.94 11.80 -10.62
CA GLN A 292 16.18 12.23 -9.24
C GLN A 292 15.27 11.46 -8.28
N LYS A 293 15.85 10.73 -7.31
CA LYS A 293 15.08 9.89 -6.38
C LYS A 293 14.22 10.70 -5.42
N ILE A 294 14.68 11.89 -5.02
CA ILE A 294 13.95 12.79 -4.13
C ILE A 294 12.95 13.61 -4.97
N PRO A 295 11.62 13.51 -4.75
CA PRO A 295 10.63 14.19 -5.59
C PRO A 295 10.74 15.72 -5.55
N GLN A 296 11.27 16.29 -4.47
CA GLN A 296 11.49 17.74 -4.34
C GLN A 296 12.59 18.23 -5.31
N GLU A 297 13.60 17.40 -5.57
CA GLU A 297 14.73 17.70 -6.47
C GLU A 297 14.41 17.37 -7.94
N ARG A 298 13.50 16.42 -8.18
CA ARG A 298 13.01 16.09 -9.53
C ARG A 298 12.23 17.28 -10.13
N PRO A 299 12.52 17.73 -11.36
CA PRO A 299 11.77 18.81 -12.00
C PRO A 299 10.35 18.37 -12.38
N THR A 300 9.47 19.34 -12.55
CA THR A 300 8.13 19.17 -13.10
C THR A 300 8.15 19.01 -14.62
N SER A 301 7.05 18.51 -15.19
CA SER A 301 6.81 18.47 -16.65
C SER A 301 6.97 19.86 -17.31
N ALA A 302 6.48 20.91 -16.66
CA ALA A 302 6.57 22.29 -17.14
C ALA A 302 8.01 22.86 -17.15
N GLU A 303 8.87 22.40 -16.23
CA GLU A 303 10.29 22.75 -16.20
C GLU A 303 11.09 21.96 -17.24
N LEU A 304 10.81 20.66 -17.41
CA LEU A 304 11.47 19.82 -18.41
C LEU A 304 11.15 20.22 -19.85
N LEU A 305 9.97 20.79 -20.13
CA LEU A 305 9.68 21.44 -21.43
C LEU A 305 10.65 22.59 -21.77
N ARG A 306 11.38 23.13 -20.78
CA ARG A 306 12.41 24.16 -20.98
C ARG A 306 13.82 23.60 -21.13
N HIS A 307 14.01 22.29 -20.94
CA HIS A 307 15.33 21.64 -21.00
C HIS A 307 15.88 21.61 -22.44
N ASP A 308 17.21 21.73 -22.56
CA ASP A 308 17.90 21.82 -23.85
C ASP A 308 17.56 20.63 -24.77
N PHE A 309 17.67 19.39 -24.27
CA PHE A 309 17.37 18.15 -25.00
C PHE A 309 16.09 18.19 -25.86
N VAL A 310 14.98 18.71 -25.31
CA VAL A 310 13.68 18.75 -25.99
C VAL A 310 13.43 20.06 -26.76
N ARG A 311 14.20 21.12 -26.46
CA ARG A 311 14.18 22.42 -27.16
C ARG A 311 15.16 22.52 -28.32
N ARG A 312 16.19 21.67 -28.36
CA ARG A 312 17.20 21.64 -29.41
C ARG A 312 16.54 21.52 -30.78
N GLU A 313 17.02 22.32 -31.72
CA GLU A 313 16.52 22.32 -33.09
C GLU A 313 16.67 20.93 -33.71
N ARG A 314 15.62 20.49 -34.41
CA ARG A 314 15.52 19.17 -35.04
C ARG A 314 14.75 19.29 -36.35
N PRO A 315 15.00 18.42 -37.35
CA PRO A 315 14.25 18.46 -38.60
C PRO A 315 12.74 18.32 -38.36
N LEU A 316 11.94 19.14 -39.04
CA LEU A 316 10.48 19.16 -38.88
C LEU A 316 9.80 17.82 -39.23
N ARG A 317 10.51 16.96 -39.98
CA ARG A 317 10.01 15.68 -40.48
C ARG A 317 10.44 14.45 -39.67
N VAL A 318 11.23 14.59 -38.58
CA VAL A 318 11.80 13.46 -37.82
C VAL A 318 10.82 12.32 -37.57
N LEU A 319 9.62 12.62 -37.05
CA LEU A 319 8.62 11.59 -36.74
C LEU A 319 7.91 11.04 -37.99
N ILE A 320 7.71 11.86 -39.02
CA ILE A 320 7.12 11.43 -40.30
C ILE A 320 8.08 10.47 -41.01
N ASP A 321 9.37 10.81 -41.06
CA ASP A 321 10.39 10.00 -41.72
C ASP A 321 10.69 8.71 -40.92
N LEU A 322 10.63 8.75 -39.58
CA LEU A 322 10.63 7.55 -38.72
C LEU A 322 9.44 6.62 -39.01
N ILE A 323 8.22 7.17 -39.09
CA ILE A 323 7.00 6.42 -39.43
C ILE A 323 7.14 5.78 -40.82
N GLN A 324 7.63 6.53 -41.81
CA GLN A 324 7.85 6.01 -43.15
C GLN A 324 8.88 4.86 -43.15
N ARG A 325 10.06 5.04 -42.54
CA ARG A 325 11.05 3.95 -42.39
C ARG A 325 10.47 2.73 -41.68
N THR A 326 9.53 2.92 -40.75
CA THR A 326 8.89 1.83 -40.02
C THR A 326 7.93 1.08 -40.93
N LYS A 327 7.06 1.78 -41.65
CA LYS A 327 6.17 1.18 -42.67
C LYS A 327 6.98 0.39 -43.70
N ASP A 328 8.07 0.97 -44.20
CA ASP A 328 8.98 0.34 -45.16
C ASP A 328 9.60 -0.94 -44.56
N ALA A 329 10.20 -0.85 -43.36
CA ALA A 329 10.78 -1.99 -42.66
C ALA A 329 9.75 -3.10 -42.37
N VAL A 330 8.49 -2.76 -42.07
CA VAL A 330 7.42 -3.77 -41.89
C VAL A 330 7.14 -4.54 -43.17
N ARG A 331 7.19 -3.90 -44.35
CA ARG A 331 6.99 -4.61 -45.64
C ARG A 331 8.10 -5.61 -45.95
N ASP A 332 9.30 -5.38 -45.40
CA ASP A 332 10.48 -6.25 -45.57
C ASP A 332 10.62 -7.35 -44.47
N LEU A 333 9.70 -7.41 -43.49
CA LEU A 333 9.73 -8.41 -42.42
C LEU A 333 9.40 -9.83 -42.91
N ASP A 334 9.93 -10.83 -42.19
CA ASP A 334 9.56 -12.23 -42.42
C ASP A 334 8.07 -12.51 -42.10
N ASN A 335 7.53 -13.61 -42.63
CA ASN A 335 6.12 -13.98 -42.47
C ASN A 335 5.63 -14.14 -41.01
N LEU A 336 6.53 -14.32 -40.04
CA LEU A 336 6.18 -14.44 -38.62
C LEU A 336 6.13 -13.06 -37.94
N GLN A 337 7.14 -12.22 -38.16
CA GLN A 337 7.19 -10.85 -37.65
C GLN A 337 6.14 -9.97 -38.34
N TYR A 338 5.95 -10.10 -39.67
CA TYR A 338 4.91 -9.41 -40.44
C TYR A 338 3.51 -9.68 -39.89
N ARG A 339 3.20 -10.92 -39.49
CA ARG A 339 1.89 -11.25 -38.87
C ARG A 339 1.62 -10.49 -37.57
N LYS A 340 2.66 -10.15 -36.81
CA LYS A 340 2.57 -9.33 -35.59
C LYS A 340 2.51 -7.84 -35.91
N MET A 341 3.30 -7.38 -36.88
CA MET A 341 3.51 -5.95 -37.17
C MET A 341 2.66 -5.36 -38.31
N LYS A 342 1.91 -6.17 -39.06
CA LYS A 342 1.01 -5.71 -40.13
C LYS A 342 0.00 -4.63 -39.68
N LYS A 343 -0.27 -4.50 -38.37
CA LYS A 343 -1.10 -3.43 -37.79
C LYS A 343 -0.61 -2.01 -38.17
N ILE A 344 0.69 -1.84 -38.40
CA ILE A 344 1.32 -0.58 -38.85
C ILE A 344 0.84 -0.16 -40.27
N LEU A 345 0.34 -1.11 -41.08
CA LEU A 345 -0.03 -0.88 -42.48
C LEU A 345 -1.55 -0.83 -42.73
N PHE A 346 -2.39 -0.92 -41.70
CA PHE A 346 -3.84 -1.07 -41.89
C PHE A 346 -4.52 0.11 -42.60
N GLN A 347 -4.05 1.35 -42.43
CA GLN A 347 -4.57 2.51 -43.16
C GLN A 347 -4.21 2.50 -44.66
N GLU A 348 -3.06 1.96 -45.06
CA GLU A 348 -2.58 2.02 -46.45
C GLU A 348 -3.32 1.08 -47.40
N THR A 349 -3.87 -0.03 -46.88
CA THR A 349 -4.68 -1.00 -47.64
C THR A 349 -5.91 -0.37 -48.32
N ARG A 350 -6.26 0.87 -47.95
CA ARG A 350 -7.39 1.66 -48.50
C ARG A 350 -6.98 2.76 -49.49
N ASN A 351 -5.72 3.19 -49.50
CA ASN A 351 -5.25 4.41 -50.21
C ASN A 351 -4.55 4.14 -51.55
N GLY A 352 -4.55 2.89 -52.04
CA GLY A 352 -4.09 2.60 -53.40
C GLY A 352 -5.04 3.16 -54.48
N PRO A 353 -4.55 3.47 -55.69
CA PRO A 353 -5.44 3.89 -56.77
C PRO A 353 -6.43 2.78 -57.12
N LEU A 354 -7.70 3.14 -57.23
CA LEU A 354 -8.77 2.30 -57.76
C LEU A 354 -8.47 1.97 -59.22
N ASN A 355 -7.81 0.82 -59.43
CA ASN A 355 -7.88 0.09 -60.69
C ASN A 355 -8.83 -1.07 -60.44
N GLU A 356 -10.04 -0.96 -60.97
CA GLU A 356 -11.08 -1.98 -60.81
C GLU A 356 -10.67 -3.30 -61.47
N SER A 357 -10.79 -4.36 -60.70
CA SER A 357 -11.42 -5.59 -61.20
C SER A 357 -12.44 -5.99 -60.14
N GLN A 358 -13.65 -5.42 -60.26
CA GLN A 358 -14.82 -5.86 -59.51
C GLN A 358 -15.16 -7.31 -59.90
N GLU A 359 -15.50 -8.13 -58.91
CA GLU A 359 -16.69 -8.97 -59.01
C GLU A 359 -17.57 -8.57 -57.84
N ASP A 360 -18.77 -8.08 -58.15
CA ASP A 360 -19.61 -7.33 -57.22
C ASP A 360 -20.32 -8.21 -56.18
N GLU A 361 -20.52 -7.66 -54.98
CA GLU A 361 -21.51 -8.17 -54.03
C GLU A 361 -22.91 -7.70 -54.46
N GLU A 362 -23.61 -8.51 -55.25
CA GLU A 362 -25.08 -8.51 -55.29
C GLU A 362 -25.58 -9.87 -54.80
N ASP A 363 -26.33 -9.89 -53.69
CA ASP A 363 -27.76 -10.07 -53.85
C ASP A 363 -28.57 -9.70 -52.59
N SER A 364 -29.78 -9.19 -52.83
CA SER A 364 -30.69 -8.72 -51.80
C SER A 364 -31.51 -9.84 -51.15
N GLU A 365 -31.76 -9.68 -49.84
CA GLU A 365 -33.10 -9.73 -49.25
C GLU A 365 -34.14 -10.67 -49.90
N HIS A 366 -34.46 -11.81 -49.26
CA HIS A 366 -35.81 -12.17 -48.78
C HIS A 366 -35.83 -13.58 -48.17
N GLY A 367 -36.57 -13.75 -47.06
CA GLY A 367 -36.49 -14.96 -46.25
C GLY A 367 -37.43 -16.10 -46.66
N THR A 368 -37.18 -17.28 -46.09
CA THR A 368 -38.27 -18.21 -45.72
C THR A 368 -37.92 -18.94 -44.43
N SER A 369 -38.80 -18.82 -43.45
CA SER A 369 -38.73 -19.58 -42.20
C SER A 369 -39.08 -21.05 -42.45
N LEU A 370 -38.26 -21.97 -41.93
CA LEU A 370 -38.74 -23.28 -41.48
C LEU A 370 -38.04 -23.70 -40.17
N SER A 371 -38.83 -23.65 -39.11
CA SER A 371 -38.52 -24.08 -37.74
C SER A 371 -38.52 -25.60 -37.55
N ARG A 372 -37.52 -26.13 -36.82
CA ARG A 372 -37.62 -27.25 -35.86
C ARG A 372 -36.29 -27.34 -35.09
N GLU A 373 -36.16 -26.87 -33.85
CA GLU A 373 -36.65 -27.40 -32.56
C GLU A 373 -36.12 -28.78 -32.14
N MET A 374 -35.60 -28.83 -30.89
CA MET A 374 -35.30 -30.01 -30.04
C MET A 374 -34.19 -30.97 -30.54
N ASP A 375 -33.45 -31.74 -29.75
CA ASP A 375 -33.02 -31.73 -28.32
C ASP A 375 -31.95 -32.84 -28.17
N SER A 376 -31.07 -32.97 -27.16
CA SER A 376 -30.61 -32.11 -26.05
C SER A 376 -29.27 -32.70 -25.53
N LEU A 377 -28.86 -32.39 -24.28
CA LEU A 377 -27.75 -33.01 -23.51
C LEU A 377 -26.33 -32.70 -24.07
N GLY A 378 -25.37 -32.16 -23.33
CA GLY A 378 -25.34 -31.77 -21.92
C GLY A 378 -24.00 -32.11 -21.29
N SER A 379 -23.20 -31.10 -20.92
CA SER A 379 -22.05 -31.30 -20.04
C SER A 379 -21.71 -30.02 -19.26
N ASN A 380 -21.49 -30.19 -17.96
CA ASN A 380 -21.10 -29.12 -17.06
C ASN A 380 -19.61 -28.80 -17.25
N HIS A 381 -19.26 -27.52 -17.31
CA HIS A 381 -17.92 -27.09 -16.90
C HIS A 381 -17.97 -25.79 -16.09
N SER A 382 -18.09 -25.97 -14.79
CA SER A 382 -17.70 -24.97 -13.80
C SER A 382 -16.20 -24.71 -13.91
N ILE A 383 -15.79 -23.46 -14.12
CA ILE A 383 -14.39 -23.03 -13.91
C ILE A 383 -14.37 -21.83 -12.94
N PRO A 384 -13.54 -21.87 -11.90
CA PRO A 384 -13.50 -20.81 -10.89
C PRO A 384 -12.66 -19.62 -11.35
N SER A 385 -13.22 -18.43 -11.25
CA SER A 385 -12.45 -17.17 -11.13
C SER A 385 -12.24 -16.82 -9.64
N MET A 386 -11.24 -15.97 -9.31
CA MET A 386 -11.33 -14.80 -8.38
C MET A 386 -9.94 -14.24 -7.96
N SER A 387 -9.31 -13.44 -8.82
CA SER A 387 -8.65 -12.21 -8.33
C SER A 387 -9.71 -11.30 -7.68
N VAL A 388 -9.32 -10.46 -6.71
CA VAL A 388 -10.12 -9.28 -6.28
C VAL A 388 -9.21 -8.23 -5.66
N SER A 389 -9.64 -6.98 -5.70
CA SER A 389 -9.37 -6.01 -4.66
C SER A 389 -10.37 -4.84 -4.53
N THR A 390 -10.64 -4.51 -3.26
CA THR A 390 -11.00 -3.19 -2.73
C THR A 390 -12.27 -2.46 -3.18
N GLY A 391 -13.16 -2.30 -2.20
CA GLY A 391 -14.07 -1.15 -2.07
C GLY A 391 -14.17 -0.73 -0.61
N SER A 392 -14.52 0.53 -0.36
CA SER A 392 -14.78 1.09 0.98
C SER A 392 -16.26 1.41 1.17
N GLN A 393 -16.82 0.86 2.26
CA GLN A 393 -17.84 1.41 3.17
C GLN A 393 -18.98 2.32 2.63
N SER A 394 -20.23 1.89 2.85
CA SER A 394 -21.19 2.65 3.68
C SER A 394 -22.40 1.80 4.15
N SER A 395 -22.90 2.21 5.32
CA SER A 395 -23.91 1.65 6.24
C SER A 395 -25.31 1.23 5.75
N SER A 396 -25.92 0.22 6.42
CA SER A 396 -27.19 0.37 7.22
C SER A 396 -27.65 -0.88 8.02
N VAL A 397 -27.66 -0.72 9.36
CA VAL A 397 -28.44 -1.29 10.50
C VAL A 397 -29.28 -2.61 10.49
N ASN A 398 -29.16 -3.33 11.63
CA ASN A 398 -30.10 -4.26 12.34
C ASN A 398 -30.47 -5.63 11.70
N SER A 399 -30.67 -6.75 12.43
CA SER A 399 -30.83 -6.99 13.90
C SER A 399 -30.55 -8.46 14.33
N MET A 400 -30.22 -8.67 15.63
CA MET A 400 -30.35 -9.91 16.46
C MET A 400 -29.50 -11.18 16.14
N GLN A 401 -29.13 -12.08 17.09
CA GLN A 401 -28.92 -12.04 18.57
C GLN A 401 -28.30 -13.38 19.07
N GLU A 402 -27.32 -13.35 20.01
CA GLU A 402 -26.91 -14.42 20.98
C GLU A 402 -26.44 -15.84 20.47
N VAL A 403 -25.69 -16.71 21.18
CA VAL A 403 -25.07 -16.75 22.55
C VAL A 403 -23.65 -17.40 22.51
N MET A 404 -23.01 -17.57 23.68
CA MET A 404 -21.65 -18.10 23.99
C MET A 404 -21.55 -19.66 23.86
N ASP A 405 -20.37 -20.32 23.86
CA ASP A 405 -19.59 -20.64 25.08
C ASP A 405 -18.14 -21.19 24.80
N GLU A 406 -17.34 -21.35 25.87
CA GLU A 406 -15.91 -21.71 25.88
C GLU A 406 -15.56 -23.22 25.80
N SER A 407 -14.27 -23.48 25.51
CA SER A 407 -13.34 -24.35 26.27
C SER A 407 -12.56 -25.45 25.49
N SER A 408 -11.30 -25.60 25.92
CA SER A 408 -10.24 -26.56 25.55
C SER A 408 -9.69 -27.13 26.89
N PRO A 409 -8.85 -28.21 27.01
CA PRO A 409 -7.87 -28.71 26.03
C PRO A 409 -7.68 -30.26 25.94
N GLU A 410 -6.64 -30.65 25.17
CA GLU A 410 -6.12 -32.00 24.87
C GLU A 410 -5.44 -32.73 26.07
N PRO A 411 -4.64 -33.85 25.94
CA PRO A 411 -4.34 -34.76 24.80
C PRO A 411 -4.32 -36.29 25.14
N VAL A 412 -3.93 -37.17 24.19
CA VAL A 412 -2.85 -38.22 24.34
C VAL A 412 -2.70 -39.17 23.12
N MET A 413 -1.42 -39.50 22.87
CA MET A 413 -0.71 -40.37 21.90
C MET A 413 -1.21 -41.79 21.55
N MET A 414 -0.60 -42.37 20.48
CA MET A 414 -0.12 -43.77 20.22
C MET A 414 -0.52 -44.25 18.80
N HIS A 415 0.24 -45.02 18.00
CA HIS A 415 1.68 -45.34 17.83
C HIS A 415 1.86 -45.94 16.40
N ALA A 416 3.09 -46.13 15.90
CA ALA A 416 3.39 -46.77 14.59
C ALA A 416 3.92 -48.22 14.75
N ASP A 417 3.83 -49.07 13.71
CA ASP A 417 5.00 -49.80 13.14
C ASP A 417 4.75 -50.69 11.89
N GLU A 418 5.86 -51.24 11.39
CA GLU A 418 6.28 -51.77 10.07
C GLU A 418 5.63 -53.04 9.42
N SER A 419 6.16 -53.35 8.21
CA SER A 419 5.92 -54.48 7.26
C SER A 419 6.71 -55.78 7.60
N PRO A 420 7.05 -56.75 6.69
CA PRO A 420 6.57 -57.18 5.35
C PRO A 420 6.42 -58.73 5.15
N VAL A 421 5.91 -59.25 4.00
CA VAL A 421 6.35 -60.57 3.42
C VAL A 421 6.02 -60.79 1.91
N ASN A 422 6.81 -61.66 1.26
CA ASN A 422 6.82 -62.04 -0.18
C ASN A 422 6.15 -63.40 -0.50
N SER A 423 5.80 -63.64 -1.79
CA SER A 423 5.94 -64.92 -2.56
C SER A 423 5.45 -64.72 -4.02
N THR A 424 6.30 -64.55 -5.06
CA THR A 424 7.00 -65.55 -5.92
C THR A 424 6.15 -66.51 -6.78
N SER A 425 6.22 -66.32 -8.12
CA SER A 425 6.63 -67.29 -9.18
C SER A 425 5.76 -68.56 -9.45
N SER A 426 5.59 -69.13 -10.67
CA SER A 426 6.41 -69.12 -11.91
C SER A 426 5.64 -69.51 -13.20
N VAL A 427 6.00 -68.91 -14.34
CA VAL A 427 6.30 -69.48 -15.69
C VAL A 427 5.75 -70.87 -16.13
N VAL A 428 5.10 -70.96 -17.32
CA VAL A 428 5.33 -71.95 -18.43
C VAL A 428 4.93 -71.34 -19.81
N HIS A 429 5.42 -71.94 -20.91
CA HIS A 429 5.62 -71.45 -22.30
C HIS A 429 4.53 -71.73 -23.40
N LYS A 430 4.59 -70.94 -24.51
CA LYS A 430 4.51 -71.32 -25.97
C LYS A 430 3.21 -71.97 -26.53
N LYS A 431 2.88 -71.95 -27.85
CA LYS A 431 3.13 -71.06 -29.03
C LYS A 431 2.28 -71.60 -30.24
N ASP A 432 2.02 -70.75 -31.24
CA ASP A 432 1.70 -71.04 -32.67
C ASP A 432 0.43 -71.81 -33.14
N HIS A 433 -0.32 -71.13 -34.03
CA HIS A 433 -1.03 -71.55 -35.28
C HIS A 433 -1.48 -73.00 -35.59
N VAL A 434 -2.68 -73.15 -36.21
CA VAL A 434 -2.92 -73.52 -37.64
C VAL A 434 -4.43 -73.74 -37.98
N PHE A 435 -4.82 -73.41 -39.22
CA PHE A 435 -6.03 -73.63 -40.07
C PHE A 435 -7.05 -74.76 -39.72
N ILE A 436 -8.33 -74.68 -40.14
CA ILE A 436 -8.95 -75.01 -41.48
C ILE A 436 -10.39 -74.38 -41.53
N ARG A 437 -10.84 -73.64 -42.58
CA ARG A 437 -11.62 -74.03 -43.81
C ARG A 437 -13.01 -74.69 -43.52
N ASP A 438 -14.13 -74.46 -44.23
CA ASP A 438 -14.40 -74.26 -45.68
C ASP A 438 -15.70 -73.46 -46.02
N GLU A 439 -15.74 -72.85 -47.23
CA GLU A 439 -16.83 -72.68 -48.24
C GLU A 439 -18.28 -72.20 -47.89
N ALA A 440 -19.11 -71.58 -48.76
CA ALA A 440 -19.10 -71.00 -50.14
C ALA A 440 -20.29 -69.98 -50.27
N GLY A 441 -20.55 -69.17 -51.31
CA GLY A 441 -19.90 -68.88 -52.60
C GLY A 441 -20.75 -67.89 -53.47
N HIS A 442 -20.23 -67.51 -54.66
CA HIS A 442 -20.85 -66.71 -55.78
C HIS A 442 -21.21 -65.21 -55.52
N GLY A 443 -20.99 -64.26 -56.44
CA GLY A 443 -20.23 -64.26 -57.71
C GLY A 443 -20.41 -62.97 -58.56
N ASP A 444 -19.29 -62.32 -58.91
CA ASP A 444 -18.86 -61.81 -60.26
C ASP A 444 -19.76 -60.87 -61.13
N PRO A 445 -19.27 -60.20 -62.22
CA PRO A 445 -17.91 -59.85 -62.64
C PRO A 445 -17.66 -58.34 -62.92
N ARG A 446 -16.42 -58.01 -63.29
CA ARG A 446 -15.97 -56.72 -63.88
C ARG A 446 -15.48 -56.92 -65.31
N PRO A 447 -15.56 -55.91 -66.21
CA PRO A 447 -14.48 -55.73 -67.19
C PRO A 447 -14.04 -54.27 -67.40
N GLU A 448 -12.77 -54.08 -67.82
CA GLU A 448 -12.25 -52.81 -68.38
C GLU A 448 -12.54 -52.73 -69.90
N PRO A 449 -12.32 -51.58 -70.58
CA PRO A 449 -10.98 -51.36 -71.17
C PRO A 449 -10.50 -49.87 -71.32
N ARG A 450 -9.19 -49.69 -71.55
CA ARG A 450 -8.53 -48.55 -72.23
C ARG A 450 -8.18 -48.96 -73.70
N PRO A 451 -7.64 -48.14 -74.63
CA PRO A 451 -7.00 -46.81 -74.50
C PRO A 451 -7.24 -45.78 -75.64
N THR A 452 -6.71 -44.55 -75.53
CA THR A 452 -5.72 -43.90 -76.46
C THR A 452 -5.46 -42.43 -76.09
N GLN A 453 -4.44 -41.80 -76.69
CA GLN A 453 -3.81 -40.54 -76.26
C GLN A 453 -4.19 -39.34 -77.15
N SER A 454 -4.24 -38.12 -76.59
CA SER A 454 -3.52 -36.95 -77.15
C SER A 454 -3.51 -35.70 -76.25
N VAL A 455 -2.28 -35.30 -75.86
CA VAL A 455 -1.76 -33.91 -75.78
C VAL A 455 -2.26 -32.95 -74.67
N GLN A 456 -1.30 -32.17 -74.12
CA GLN A 456 -1.37 -31.09 -73.10
C GLN A 456 -1.70 -31.54 -71.65
N SER A 457 -0.74 -31.83 -70.77
CA SER A 457 0.38 -31.02 -70.19
C SER A 457 0.02 -30.21 -68.94
N GLN A 458 0.66 -30.58 -67.81
CA GLN A 458 0.96 -29.74 -66.64
C GLN A 458 -0.20 -29.03 -65.89
N ALA A 459 -1.12 -29.77 -65.25
CA ALA A 459 -2.07 -29.17 -64.29
C ALA A 459 -2.57 -30.07 -63.14
N LEU A 460 -1.92 -31.19 -62.80
CA LEU A 460 -2.42 -32.10 -61.74
C LEU A 460 -1.33 -32.63 -60.80
N HIS A 461 -0.94 -31.81 -59.82
CA HIS A 461 -0.38 -32.33 -58.55
C HIS A 461 -0.61 -31.48 -57.28
N TYR A 462 -1.36 -30.36 -57.36
CA TYR A 462 -1.67 -29.51 -56.20
C TYR A 462 -3.12 -29.57 -55.69
N ARG A 463 -3.99 -30.38 -56.30
CA ARG A 463 -5.42 -30.46 -55.93
C ARG A 463 -5.70 -31.42 -54.77
N ASN A 464 -5.02 -31.25 -53.63
CA ASN A 464 -5.35 -31.97 -52.40
C ASN A 464 -4.85 -31.30 -51.10
N ARG A 465 -4.87 -29.96 -51.00
CA ARG A 465 -4.40 -29.25 -49.78
C ARG A 465 -5.23 -28.06 -49.31
N GLU A 466 -6.51 -27.95 -49.69
CA GLU A 466 -7.39 -26.84 -49.29
C GLU A 466 -8.71 -27.32 -48.67
N ARG A 467 -8.61 -28.24 -47.70
CA ARG A 467 -9.70 -28.60 -46.76
C ARG A 467 -9.29 -28.46 -45.29
N PHE A 468 -8.37 -27.55 -44.98
CA PHE A 468 -7.97 -27.19 -43.61
C PHE A 468 -7.60 -25.71 -43.49
N ALA A 469 -8.61 -24.84 -43.58
CA ALA A 469 -8.54 -23.54 -42.91
C ALA A 469 -8.87 -23.71 -41.41
N THR A 470 -8.40 -22.77 -40.57
CA THR A 470 -8.71 -22.70 -39.13
C THR A 470 -7.97 -23.67 -38.19
N ILE A 471 -6.65 -23.87 -38.38
CA ILE A 471 -5.77 -24.36 -37.30
C ILE A 471 -4.53 -23.46 -37.20
N LYS A 472 -4.48 -22.57 -36.19
CA LYS A 472 -3.20 -22.02 -35.69
C LYS A 472 -2.33 -23.21 -35.26
N SER A 473 -1.02 -23.24 -35.55
CA SER A 473 -0.21 -24.40 -35.15
C SER A 473 -0.30 -24.60 -33.63
N ALA A 474 -0.43 -25.87 -33.20
CA ALA A 474 -0.53 -26.18 -31.77
C ALA A 474 0.62 -25.54 -30.98
N SER A 475 1.84 -25.52 -31.54
CA SER A 475 3.00 -24.83 -30.95
C SER A 475 2.80 -23.33 -30.72
N LEU A 476 2.08 -22.62 -31.58
CA LEU A 476 1.84 -21.17 -31.45
C LEU A 476 0.74 -20.91 -30.43
N VAL A 477 -0.32 -21.73 -30.43
CA VAL A 477 -1.42 -21.65 -29.47
C VAL A 477 -0.94 -22.01 -28.06
N THR A 478 -0.23 -23.13 -27.90
CA THR A 478 0.35 -23.54 -26.62
C THR A 478 1.35 -22.49 -26.11
N ARG A 479 2.16 -21.87 -26.98
CA ARG A 479 3.09 -20.81 -26.58
C ARG A 479 2.37 -19.53 -26.11
N GLN A 480 1.37 -19.07 -26.86
CA GLN A 480 0.57 -17.90 -26.49
C GLN A 480 -0.23 -18.13 -25.20
N ILE A 481 -0.74 -19.36 -24.99
CA ILE A 481 -1.36 -19.76 -23.73
C ILE A 481 -0.33 -19.74 -22.60
N HIS A 482 0.87 -20.28 -22.80
CA HIS A 482 1.92 -20.35 -21.77
C HIS A 482 2.44 -18.97 -21.34
N GLU A 483 2.61 -18.06 -22.30
CA GLU A 483 3.01 -16.66 -22.07
C GLU A 483 1.89 -15.89 -21.32
N HIS A 484 0.62 -16.14 -21.65
CA HIS A 484 -0.53 -15.54 -20.95
C HIS A 484 -0.78 -16.16 -19.57
N GLU A 485 -0.52 -17.45 -19.38
CA GLU A 485 -0.52 -18.13 -18.06
C GLU A 485 0.59 -17.57 -17.16
N GLN A 486 1.81 -17.38 -17.68
CA GLN A 486 2.91 -16.71 -16.97
C GLN A 486 2.52 -15.31 -16.50
N GLU A 487 1.94 -14.49 -17.37
CA GLU A 487 1.51 -13.13 -17.04
C GLU A 487 0.36 -13.12 -16.01
N ASN A 488 -0.64 -14.00 -16.16
CA ASN A 488 -1.77 -14.10 -15.24
C ASN A 488 -1.37 -14.62 -13.85
N GLU A 489 -0.52 -15.66 -13.75
CA GLU A 489 -0.07 -16.20 -12.46
C GLU A 489 0.75 -15.17 -11.67
N LEU A 490 1.63 -14.42 -12.32
CA LEU A 490 2.36 -13.30 -11.69
C LEU A 490 1.38 -12.22 -11.19
N ARG A 491 0.32 -11.93 -11.96
CA ARG A 491 -0.74 -10.99 -11.59
C ARG A 491 -1.57 -11.50 -10.40
N GLU A 492 -1.80 -12.81 -10.32
CA GLU A 492 -2.59 -13.45 -9.26
C GLU A 492 -1.80 -13.52 -7.94
N GLN A 493 -0.51 -13.86 -7.97
CA GLN A 493 0.38 -13.74 -6.80
C GLN A 493 0.43 -12.31 -6.28
N MET A 494 0.62 -11.31 -7.16
CA MET A 494 0.59 -9.90 -6.77
C MET A 494 -0.79 -9.44 -6.28
N SER A 495 -1.90 -10.01 -6.80
CA SER A 495 -3.25 -9.75 -6.29
C SER A 495 -3.45 -10.34 -4.88
N GLY A 496 -2.94 -11.54 -4.61
CA GLY A 496 -2.95 -12.17 -3.29
C GLY A 496 -2.15 -11.38 -2.27
N TYR A 497 -0.91 -11.01 -2.60
CA TYR A 497 -0.06 -10.17 -1.74
C TYR A 497 -0.69 -8.80 -1.46
N LYS A 498 -1.23 -8.12 -2.50
CA LYS A 498 -1.97 -6.85 -2.33
C LYS A 498 -3.19 -7.03 -1.41
N ARG A 499 -3.94 -8.14 -1.53
CA ARG A 499 -5.10 -8.44 -0.67
C ARG A 499 -4.68 -8.62 0.80
N MET A 500 -3.61 -9.39 1.05
CA MET A 500 -3.02 -9.59 2.37
C MET A 500 -2.58 -8.25 3.00
N ARG A 501 -1.79 -7.43 2.28
CA ARG A 501 -1.35 -6.11 2.76
C ARG A 501 -2.52 -5.17 3.11
N ARG A 502 -3.57 -5.17 2.29
CA ARG A 502 -4.82 -4.41 2.55
C ARG A 502 -5.59 -4.94 3.76
N GLN A 503 -5.56 -6.26 4.01
CA GLN A 503 -6.12 -6.87 5.21
C GLN A 503 -5.29 -6.51 6.46
N HIS A 504 -3.96 -6.44 6.35
CA HIS A 504 -3.07 -6.00 7.45
C HIS A 504 -3.37 -4.55 7.83
N GLN A 505 -3.44 -3.65 6.85
CA GLN A 505 -3.80 -2.23 7.06
C GLN A 505 -5.20 -2.10 7.70
N LYS A 506 -6.19 -2.87 7.23
CA LYS A 506 -7.53 -2.90 7.84
C LYS A 506 -7.52 -3.36 9.30
N GLN A 507 -6.69 -4.34 9.66
CA GLN A 507 -6.55 -4.81 11.04
C GLN A 507 -5.91 -3.75 11.95
N LEU A 508 -4.87 -3.06 11.48
CA LEU A 508 -4.24 -1.96 12.22
C LEU A 508 -5.23 -0.81 12.47
N ILE A 509 -5.91 -0.32 11.44
CA ILE A 509 -6.92 0.75 11.56
C ILE A 509 -8.07 0.32 12.48
N ALA A 510 -8.51 -0.93 12.41
CA ALA A 510 -9.56 -1.45 13.30
C ALA A 510 -9.10 -1.49 14.76
N LEU A 511 -7.85 -1.89 15.02
CA LEU A 511 -7.27 -1.87 16.37
C LEU A 511 -7.12 -0.42 16.87
N GLU A 512 -6.53 0.48 16.10
CA GLU A 512 -6.31 1.87 16.50
C GLU A 512 -7.62 2.59 16.84
N ASN A 513 -8.69 2.37 16.07
CA ASN A 513 -10.02 2.89 16.40
C ASN A 513 -10.58 2.29 17.70
N LYS A 514 -10.35 0.99 17.96
CA LYS A 514 -10.75 0.34 19.22
C LYS A 514 -9.98 0.90 20.42
N LEU A 515 -8.67 1.08 20.30
CA LEU A 515 -7.82 1.66 21.35
C LEU A 515 -8.22 3.12 21.64
N LYS A 516 -8.58 3.88 20.60
CA LYS A 516 -9.11 5.24 20.75
C LYS A 516 -10.43 5.25 21.53
N ALA A 517 -11.38 4.38 21.19
CA ALA A 517 -12.65 4.27 21.90
C ALA A 517 -12.45 3.88 23.38
N GLU A 518 -11.55 2.94 23.67
CA GLU A 518 -11.17 2.54 25.03
C GLU A 518 -10.56 3.71 25.83
N MET A 519 -9.73 4.55 25.20
CA MET A 519 -9.19 5.77 25.83
C MET A 519 -10.27 6.81 26.14
N ASP A 520 -11.23 7.01 25.23
CA ASP A 520 -12.29 7.99 25.42
C ASP A 520 -13.31 7.51 26.49
N GLU A 521 -13.59 6.20 26.57
CA GLU A 521 -14.35 5.59 27.67
C GLU A 521 -13.64 5.74 29.02
N HIS A 522 -12.32 5.48 29.06
CA HIS A 522 -11.51 5.63 30.27
C HIS A 522 -11.53 7.09 30.78
N ARG A 523 -11.32 8.06 29.90
CA ARG A 523 -11.42 9.50 30.22
C ARG A 523 -12.79 9.88 30.79
N LEU A 524 -13.88 9.40 30.18
CA LEU A 524 -15.24 9.68 30.65
C LEU A 524 -15.47 9.09 32.05
N LYS A 525 -14.94 7.89 32.33
CA LYS A 525 -14.97 7.29 33.67
C LYS A 525 -14.23 8.15 34.69
N LEU A 526 -12.99 8.57 34.39
CA LEU A 526 -12.20 9.42 35.29
C LEU A 526 -12.91 10.76 35.56
N GLN A 527 -13.45 11.41 34.53
CA GLN A 527 -14.21 12.66 34.69
C GLN A 527 -15.40 12.48 35.64
N LYS A 528 -16.20 11.42 35.46
CA LYS A 528 -17.35 11.12 36.31
C LYS A 528 -16.96 10.88 37.77
N GLU A 529 -15.82 10.25 38.01
CA GLU A 529 -15.28 10.11 39.37
C GLU A 529 -14.94 11.50 39.97
N VAL A 530 -14.26 12.39 39.22
CA VAL A 530 -13.90 13.74 39.69
C VAL A 530 -15.15 14.57 40.04
N GLU A 531 -16.16 14.55 39.18
CA GLU A 531 -17.44 15.23 39.42
C GLU A 531 -18.14 14.69 40.68
N THR A 532 -18.09 13.37 40.89
CA THR A 532 -18.63 12.71 42.09
C THR A 532 -17.87 13.15 43.35
N HIS A 533 -16.54 13.23 43.30
CA HIS A 533 -15.71 13.70 44.41
C HIS A 533 -16.00 15.18 44.75
N ALA A 534 -16.04 16.05 43.75
CA ALA A 534 -16.32 17.48 43.93
C ALA A 534 -17.70 17.73 44.58
N ASN A 535 -18.73 17.01 44.12
CA ASN A 535 -20.08 17.08 44.71
C ASN A 535 -20.07 16.63 46.19
N ASN A 536 -19.39 15.53 46.52
CA ASN A 536 -19.27 15.05 47.90
C ASN A 536 -18.54 16.06 48.79
N SER A 537 -17.41 16.61 48.33
CA SER A 537 -16.66 17.65 49.06
C SER A 537 -17.50 18.89 49.35
N SER A 538 -18.30 19.35 48.37
CA SER A 538 -19.22 20.48 48.52
C SER A 538 -20.29 20.22 49.59
N ILE A 539 -20.94 19.06 49.55
CA ILE A 539 -21.95 18.63 50.54
C ILE A 539 -21.36 18.56 51.95
N GLU A 540 -20.12 18.09 52.11
CA GLU A 540 -19.46 18.06 53.41
C GLU A 540 -19.11 19.44 53.97
N LEU A 541 -18.61 20.35 53.13
CA LEU A 541 -18.32 21.73 53.54
C LEU A 541 -19.59 22.47 53.95
N GLU A 542 -20.70 22.27 53.22
CA GLU A 542 -22.00 22.85 53.56
C GLU A 542 -22.53 22.33 54.91
N LYS A 543 -22.40 21.02 55.16
CA LYS A 543 -22.73 20.40 56.46
C LYS A 543 -21.89 20.97 57.60
N LEU A 544 -20.59 21.19 57.37
CA LEU A 544 -19.69 21.79 58.37
C LEU A 544 -20.07 23.25 58.66
N ALA A 545 -20.34 24.06 57.63
CA ALA A 545 -20.78 25.45 57.80
C ALA A 545 -22.09 25.53 58.60
N LYS A 546 -23.09 24.69 58.27
CA LYS A 546 -24.36 24.58 59.01
C LYS A 546 -24.14 24.22 60.49
N LYS A 547 -23.24 23.27 60.79
CA LYS A 547 -22.84 22.90 62.16
C LYS A 547 -22.22 24.09 62.90
N GLN A 548 -21.31 24.83 62.27
CA GLN A 548 -20.64 25.98 62.89
C GLN A 548 -21.61 27.12 63.22
N VAL A 549 -22.55 27.45 62.32
CA VAL A 549 -23.60 28.45 62.57
C VAL A 549 -24.46 28.05 63.78
N ALA A 550 -24.89 26.79 63.85
CA ALA A 550 -25.68 26.29 64.98
C ALA A 550 -24.94 26.36 66.33
N ILE A 551 -23.61 26.15 66.34
CA ILE A 551 -22.78 26.31 67.54
C ILE A 551 -22.70 27.79 67.96
N ILE A 552 -22.47 28.70 67.01
CA ILE A 552 -22.39 30.15 67.27
C ILE A 552 -23.72 30.68 67.82
N GLU A 553 -24.85 30.27 67.24
CA GLU A 553 -26.17 30.63 67.77
C GLU A 553 -26.41 30.10 69.19
N LYS A 554 -25.99 28.86 69.47
CA LYS A 554 -26.15 28.25 70.79
C LYS A 554 -25.35 29.02 71.85
N GLU A 555 -24.09 29.32 71.57
CA GLU A 555 -23.24 30.11 72.48
C GLU A 555 -23.77 31.54 72.67
N ALA A 556 -24.28 32.18 71.61
CA ALA A 556 -24.91 33.50 71.72
C ALA A 556 -26.17 33.47 72.63
N LYS A 557 -27.01 32.43 72.52
CA LYS A 557 -28.18 32.23 73.38
C LYS A 557 -27.78 31.98 74.84
N VAL A 558 -26.73 31.19 75.09
CA VAL A 558 -26.18 30.96 76.44
C VAL A 558 -25.61 32.24 77.04
N ALA A 559 -24.81 33.00 76.28
CA ALA A 559 -24.22 34.26 76.71
C ALA A 559 -25.29 35.29 77.11
N ALA A 560 -26.36 35.43 76.32
CA ALA A 560 -27.48 36.32 76.64
C ALA A 560 -28.29 35.86 77.87
N ALA A 561 -28.41 34.56 78.12
CA ALA A 561 -29.06 34.03 79.31
C ALA A 561 -28.22 34.27 80.58
N ASP A 562 -26.90 34.07 80.50
CA ASP A 562 -25.98 34.34 81.60
C ASP A 562 -25.84 35.85 81.88
N GLU A 563 -25.93 36.71 80.87
CA GLU A 563 -25.97 38.17 81.05
C GLU A 563 -27.16 38.60 81.91
N LYS A 564 -28.36 38.06 81.61
CA LYS A 564 -29.57 38.34 82.40
C LYS A 564 -29.45 37.88 83.84
N LYS A 565 -28.91 36.67 84.09
CA LYS A 565 -28.67 36.16 85.46
C LYS A 565 -27.68 37.05 86.22
N PHE A 566 -26.59 37.44 85.57
CA PHE A 566 -25.55 38.30 86.14
C PHE A 566 -26.09 39.70 86.49
N GLN A 567 -26.88 40.31 85.59
CA GLN A 567 -27.56 41.59 85.87
C GLN A 567 -28.53 41.46 87.06
N GLN A 568 -29.32 40.38 87.13
CA GLN A 568 -30.21 40.11 88.26
C GLN A 568 -29.46 39.92 89.58
N GLN A 569 -28.32 39.21 89.59
CA GLN A 569 -27.50 39.05 90.79
C GLN A 569 -26.94 40.37 91.31
N ILE A 570 -26.42 41.26 90.43
CA ILE A 570 -25.94 42.57 90.89
C ILE A 570 -27.09 43.43 91.40
N LEU A 571 -28.24 43.47 90.72
CA LEU A 571 -29.41 44.21 91.20
C LEU A 571 -29.92 43.71 92.56
N ALA A 572 -29.95 42.39 92.78
CA ALA A 572 -30.32 41.79 94.06
C ALA A 572 -29.33 42.17 95.18
N GLN A 573 -28.03 42.16 94.89
CA GLN A 573 -26.98 42.55 95.83
C GLN A 573 -27.04 44.04 96.16
N GLN A 574 -27.14 44.92 95.14
CA GLN A 574 -27.31 46.36 95.31
C GLN A 574 -28.54 46.70 96.17
N LYS A 575 -29.67 46.01 95.95
CA LYS A 575 -30.89 46.16 96.76
C LYS A 575 -30.67 45.71 98.20
N LYS A 576 -29.98 44.60 98.44
CA LYS A 576 -29.64 44.10 99.77
C LYS A 576 -28.74 45.07 100.52
N ASP A 577 -27.71 45.59 99.87
CA ASP A 577 -26.76 46.54 100.45
C ASP A 577 -27.44 47.87 100.77
N LEU A 578 -28.29 48.39 99.87
CA LEU A 578 -29.10 49.59 100.10
C LEU A 578 -30.06 49.39 101.29
N THR A 579 -30.72 48.24 101.39
CA THR A 579 -31.62 47.92 102.53
C THR A 579 -30.83 47.89 103.84
N THR A 580 -29.68 47.23 103.86
CA THR A 580 -28.80 47.11 105.03
C THR A 580 -28.24 48.47 105.45
N PHE A 581 -27.87 49.32 104.48
CA PHE A 581 -27.45 50.69 104.70
C PHE A 581 -28.56 51.55 105.34
N LEU A 582 -29.77 51.52 104.79
CA LEU A 582 -30.93 52.25 105.33
C LEU A 582 -31.31 51.78 106.76
N GLU A 583 -31.17 50.49 107.08
CA GLU A 583 -31.36 49.99 108.44
C GLU A 583 -30.25 50.47 109.41
N SER A 584 -28.98 50.45 108.96
CA SER A 584 -27.85 51.00 109.72
C SER A 584 -28.03 52.50 109.96
N GLN A 585 -28.43 53.27 108.95
CA GLN A 585 -28.69 54.70 109.01
C GLN A 585 -29.81 55.03 110.02
N LYS A 586 -30.92 54.26 110.02
CA LYS A 586 -31.99 54.37 111.03
C LYS A 586 -31.49 54.07 112.45
N LYS A 587 -30.61 53.08 112.61
CA LYS A 587 -30.01 52.72 113.90
C LYS A 587 -29.05 53.82 114.40
N GLN A 588 -28.20 54.34 113.54
CA GLN A 588 -27.30 55.47 113.85
C GLN A 588 -28.10 56.74 114.19
N TYR A 589 -29.12 57.07 113.40
CA TYR A 589 -30.04 58.18 113.70
C TYR A 589 -30.68 58.03 115.09
N LYS A 590 -31.09 56.82 115.48
CA LYS A 590 -31.62 56.56 116.83
C LYS A 590 -30.57 56.76 117.91
N ILE A 591 -29.32 56.31 117.71
CA ILE A 591 -28.22 56.47 118.69
C ILE A 591 -27.82 57.94 118.81
N CYS A 592 -27.60 58.66 117.71
CA CYS A 592 -27.31 60.09 117.71
C CYS A 592 -28.44 60.89 118.36
N LYS A 593 -29.70 60.57 118.06
CA LYS A 593 -30.86 61.24 118.69
C LYS A 593 -30.92 61.08 120.21
N GLU A 594 -30.53 59.91 120.75
CA GLU A 594 -30.45 59.74 122.21
C GLU A 594 -29.20 60.40 122.80
N LYS A 595 -28.03 60.34 122.15
CA LYS A 595 -26.83 61.11 122.57
C LYS A 595 -27.09 62.63 122.63
N ILE A 596 -27.77 63.18 121.63
CA ILE A 596 -28.13 64.61 121.59
C ILE A 596 -29.10 64.96 122.73
N LYS A 597 -30.00 64.04 123.14
CA LYS A 597 -30.83 64.24 124.36
C LYS A 597 -29.97 64.23 125.63
N GLU A 598 -28.99 63.33 125.72
CA GLU A 598 -28.09 63.21 126.88
C GLU A 598 -27.21 64.47 127.01
N GLU A 599 -26.49 64.86 125.95
CA GLU A 599 -25.71 66.12 125.89
C GLU A 599 -26.58 67.36 126.21
N MET A 600 -27.86 67.37 125.79
CA MET A 600 -28.79 68.46 126.09
C MET A 600 -29.35 68.47 127.52
N ASN A 601 -29.23 67.38 128.26
CA ASN A 601 -29.61 67.28 129.68
C ASN A 601 -28.50 67.77 130.61
N GLU A 602 -27.24 67.74 130.18
CA GLU A 602 -26.08 68.22 130.97
C GLU A 602 -25.87 69.75 130.89
N ASP A 603 -26.31 70.42 129.81
CA ASP A 603 -26.24 71.89 129.70
C ASP A 603 -27.51 72.61 130.20
N HIS A 604 -27.40 73.13 131.42
CA HIS A 604 -28.42 73.93 132.10
C HIS A 604 -28.37 75.45 131.82
N SER A 605 -27.47 75.93 130.94
CA SER A 605 -27.21 77.37 130.76
C SER A 605 -27.71 77.99 129.44
N THR A 606 -28.06 77.19 128.43
CA THR A 606 -28.36 77.70 127.07
C THR A 606 -29.82 78.14 126.83
N PRO A 607 -30.08 79.30 126.20
CA PRO A 607 -31.43 79.80 125.91
C PRO A 607 -32.25 78.93 124.91
N LYS A 608 -33.58 78.84 125.14
CA LYS A 608 -34.51 78.01 124.33
C LYS A 608 -34.46 78.27 122.82
N LYS A 609 -34.25 79.51 122.38
CA LYS A 609 -34.29 79.88 120.95
C LYS A 609 -33.07 79.33 120.19
N GLU A 610 -31.88 79.47 120.77
CA GLU A 610 -30.67 78.84 120.23
C GLU A 610 -30.72 77.32 120.31
N LYS A 611 -31.27 76.73 121.39
CA LYS A 611 -31.43 75.27 121.50
C LYS A 611 -32.25 74.72 120.32
N GLN A 612 -33.33 75.39 119.92
CA GLN A 612 -34.16 75.00 118.77
C GLN A 612 -33.44 75.17 117.42
N GLU A 613 -32.68 76.25 117.25
CA GLU A 613 -31.93 76.52 116.01
C GLU A 613 -30.74 75.56 115.83
N ARG A 614 -30.01 75.25 116.91
CA ARG A 614 -29.00 74.19 116.93
C ARG A 614 -29.60 72.82 116.58
N ILE A 615 -30.77 72.47 117.12
CA ILE A 615 -31.50 71.23 116.73
C ILE A 615 -31.83 71.23 115.24
N SER A 616 -32.35 72.33 114.69
CA SER A 616 -32.70 72.41 113.27
C SER A 616 -31.47 72.23 112.38
N LYS A 617 -30.40 72.98 112.67
CA LYS A 617 -29.14 72.93 111.92
C LYS A 617 -28.43 71.58 112.05
N HIS A 618 -28.48 70.94 113.23
CA HIS A 618 -27.91 69.61 113.43
C HIS A 618 -28.73 68.53 112.72
N LYS A 619 -30.07 68.65 112.69
CA LYS A 619 -30.94 67.77 111.89
C LYS A 619 -30.69 67.93 110.39
N GLU A 620 -30.52 69.16 109.91
CA GLU A 620 -30.21 69.47 108.51
C GLU A 620 -28.83 68.95 108.11
N ASN A 621 -27.79 69.19 108.92
CA ASN A 621 -26.46 68.60 108.72
C ASN A 621 -26.52 67.07 108.69
N LEU A 622 -27.25 66.44 109.62
CA LEU A 622 -27.40 64.98 109.65
C LEU A 622 -28.12 64.45 108.41
N GLN A 623 -29.15 65.15 107.91
CA GLN A 623 -29.82 64.79 106.65
C GLN A 623 -28.92 65.00 105.43
N HIS A 624 -28.08 66.05 105.42
CA HIS A 624 -27.09 66.30 104.37
C HIS A 624 -26.05 65.18 104.31
N THR A 625 -25.41 64.86 105.44
CA THR A 625 -24.44 63.75 105.53
C THR A 625 -25.08 62.41 105.17
N GLN A 626 -26.32 62.15 105.59
CA GLN A 626 -27.06 60.95 105.19
C GLN A 626 -27.30 60.86 103.68
N ALA A 627 -27.62 61.97 103.02
CA ALA A 627 -27.80 62.04 101.57
C ALA A 627 -26.46 61.92 100.81
N GLU A 628 -25.37 62.49 101.34
CA GLU A 628 -24.01 62.33 100.80
C GLU A 628 -23.53 60.88 100.89
N GLU A 629 -23.74 60.22 102.03
CA GLU A 629 -23.41 58.80 102.21
C GLU A 629 -24.24 57.89 101.28
N GLU A 630 -25.54 58.18 101.09
CA GLU A 630 -26.40 57.45 100.15
C GLU A 630 -25.96 57.67 98.69
N ALA A 631 -25.67 58.91 98.29
CA ALA A 631 -25.15 59.23 96.97
C ALA A 631 -23.78 58.58 96.71
N HIS A 632 -22.92 58.51 97.73
CA HIS A 632 -21.64 57.81 97.67
C HIS A 632 -21.83 56.29 97.51
N LEU A 633 -22.76 55.66 98.25
CA LEU A 633 -23.11 54.25 98.08
C LEU A 633 -23.62 53.96 96.67
N LEU A 634 -24.55 54.77 96.15
CA LEU A 634 -25.09 54.62 94.79
C LEU A 634 -24.00 54.80 93.72
N THR A 635 -23.06 55.71 93.95
CA THR A 635 -21.89 55.90 93.06
C THR A 635 -20.95 54.69 93.09
N GLN A 636 -20.65 54.14 94.27
CA GLN A 636 -19.88 52.90 94.40
C GLN A 636 -20.59 51.71 93.73
N GLN A 637 -21.90 51.58 93.91
CA GLN A 637 -22.72 50.53 93.27
C GLN A 637 -22.70 50.64 91.75
N ARG A 638 -22.74 51.86 91.18
CA ARG A 638 -22.59 52.10 89.74
C ARG A 638 -21.21 51.72 89.23
N LEU A 639 -20.14 52.19 89.90
CA LEU A 639 -18.76 51.87 89.53
C LEU A 639 -18.48 50.36 89.61
N TYR A 640 -19.04 49.68 90.62
CA TYR A 640 -18.98 48.22 90.75
C TYR A 640 -19.71 47.53 89.59
N TYR A 641 -20.93 47.97 89.25
CA TYR A 641 -21.68 47.43 88.11
C TYR A 641 -20.91 47.60 86.80
N GLU A 642 -20.42 48.80 86.50
CA GLU A 642 -19.64 49.07 85.28
C GLU A 642 -18.36 48.21 85.20
N LYS A 643 -17.59 48.11 86.29
CA LYS A 643 -16.38 47.29 86.36
C LYS A 643 -16.68 45.81 86.08
N ASN A 644 -17.73 45.26 86.72
CA ASN A 644 -18.10 43.87 86.53
C ASN A 644 -18.74 43.62 85.15
N CYS A 645 -19.50 44.56 84.59
CA CYS A 645 -19.99 44.49 83.21
C CYS A 645 -18.85 44.47 82.19
N ARG A 646 -17.79 45.27 82.37
CA ARG A 646 -16.58 45.21 81.52
C ARG A 646 -15.89 43.85 81.62
N PHE A 647 -15.75 43.31 82.85
CA PHE A 647 -15.18 41.98 83.07
C PHE A 647 -16.01 40.87 82.41
N PHE A 648 -17.34 40.92 82.56
CA PHE A 648 -18.27 39.96 81.97
C PHE A 648 -18.27 40.00 80.43
N LYS A 649 -18.32 41.19 79.83
CA LYS A 649 -18.20 41.38 78.37
C LYS A 649 -16.87 40.84 77.84
N ARG A 650 -15.75 41.11 78.52
CA ARG A 650 -14.43 40.55 78.17
C ARG A 650 -14.43 39.02 78.24
N LYS A 651 -15.05 38.42 79.26
CA LYS A 651 -15.17 36.96 79.42
C LYS A 651 -15.97 36.31 78.27
N ILE A 652 -17.07 36.92 77.84
CA ILE A 652 -17.84 36.45 76.66
C ILE A 652 -17.02 36.60 75.38
N MET A 653 -16.32 37.73 75.20
CA MET A 653 -15.52 37.98 74.00
C MET A 653 -14.40 36.94 73.85
N ILE A 654 -13.70 36.60 74.93
CA ILE A 654 -12.68 35.54 74.94
C ILE A 654 -13.28 34.19 74.55
N LYS A 655 -14.42 33.78 75.13
CA LYS A 655 -15.13 32.55 74.73
C LYS A 655 -15.50 32.53 73.24
N ARG A 656 -16.01 33.66 72.71
CA ARG A 656 -16.34 33.78 71.28
C ARG A 656 -15.09 33.61 70.41
N HIS A 657 -13.98 34.21 70.81
CA HIS A 657 -12.68 34.08 70.16
C HIS A 657 -12.13 32.64 70.18
N GLU A 658 -12.30 31.90 71.29
CA GLU A 658 -11.96 30.48 71.40
C GLU A 658 -12.79 29.61 70.43
N VAL A 659 -14.12 29.81 70.39
CA VAL A 659 -15.02 29.09 69.46
C VAL A 659 -14.68 29.40 68.00
N GLU A 660 -14.35 30.65 67.68
CA GLU A 660 -13.98 31.06 66.33
C GLU A 660 -12.64 30.48 65.89
N GLN A 661 -11.63 30.42 66.78
CA GLN A 661 -10.39 29.67 66.51
C GLN A 661 -10.66 28.19 66.27
N GLN A 662 -11.54 27.56 67.05
CA GLN A 662 -11.83 26.14 66.90
C GLN A 662 -12.56 25.84 65.59
N ASN A 663 -13.54 26.66 65.20
CA ASN A 663 -14.23 26.54 63.92
C ASN A 663 -13.26 26.67 62.73
N ILE A 664 -12.34 27.65 62.76
CA ILE A 664 -11.36 27.85 61.70
C ILE A 664 -10.32 26.71 61.65
N ARG A 665 -9.93 26.13 62.80
CA ARG A 665 -9.12 24.90 62.83
C ARG A 665 -9.86 23.70 62.23
N GLU A 666 -11.14 23.53 62.51
CA GLU A 666 -11.97 22.46 61.95
C GLU A 666 -12.14 22.63 60.43
N GLU A 667 -12.43 23.84 59.95
CA GLU A 667 -12.53 24.18 58.52
C GLU A 667 -11.22 23.90 57.77
N LEU A 668 -10.09 24.41 58.26
CA LEU A 668 -8.78 24.24 57.61
C LEU A 668 -8.32 22.77 57.61
N ASN A 669 -8.60 22.02 58.68
CA ASN A 669 -8.33 20.58 58.69
C ASN A 669 -9.21 19.82 57.70
N LYS A 670 -10.50 20.18 57.55
CA LYS A 670 -11.41 19.53 56.60
C LYS A 670 -11.04 19.85 55.15
N LYS A 671 -10.68 21.11 54.85
CA LYS A 671 -10.09 21.49 53.55
C LYS A 671 -8.83 20.71 53.24
N ARG A 672 -7.92 20.54 54.22
CA ARG A 672 -6.69 19.76 54.04
C ARG A 672 -6.99 18.30 53.69
N THR A 673 -7.89 17.63 54.41
CA THR A 673 -8.23 16.22 54.12
C THR A 673 -8.95 16.05 52.79
N GLN A 674 -9.77 17.01 52.36
CA GLN A 674 -10.36 16.99 51.02
C GLN A 674 -9.29 17.15 49.92
N LYS A 675 -8.31 18.05 50.12
CA LYS A 675 -7.17 18.20 49.19
C LYS A 675 -6.28 16.95 49.14
N GLU A 676 -5.97 16.35 50.29
CA GLU A 676 -5.24 15.07 50.37
C GLU A 676 -5.97 13.96 49.58
N MET A 677 -7.31 13.91 49.64
CA MET A 677 -8.12 12.96 48.86
C MET A 677 -8.12 13.26 47.34
N GLU A 678 -8.21 14.54 46.94
CA GLU A 678 -8.08 14.96 45.54
C GLU A 678 -6.72 14.59 44.96
N HIS A 679 -5.63 14.84 45.69
CA HIS A 679 -4.26 14.51 45.26
C HIS A 679 -4.06 13.00 45.13
N ALA A 680 -4.50 12.22 46.12
CA ALA A 680 -4.46 10.75 46.04
C ALA A 680 -5.32 10.18 44.90
N MET A 681 -6.40 10.86 44.53
CA MET A 681 -7.24 10.51 43.40
C MET A 681 -6.57 10.80 42.06
N LEU A 682 -5.98 11.98 41.89
CA LEU A 682 -5.25 12.35 40.67
C LEU A 682 -4.04 11.43 40.41
N ILE A 683 -3.35 10.99 41.47
CA ILE A 683 -2.27 10.00 41.37
C ILE A 683 -2.78 8.66 40.84
N ARG A 684 -3.89 8.13 41.37
CA ARG A 684 -4.52 6.90 40.85
C ARG A 684 -5.03 7.05 39.41
N HIS A 685 -5.50 8.24 39.04
CA HIS A 685 -5.94 8.56 37.69
C HIS A 685 -4.77 8.57 36.70
N ASP A 686 -3.64 9.17 37.07
CA ASP A 686 -2.39 9.11 36.29
C ASP A 686 -1.88 7.67 36.14
N GLU A 687 -1.85 6.89 37.22
CA GLU A 687 -1.41 5.49 37.22
C GLU A 687 -2.30 4.61 36.33
N SER A 688 -3.64 4.73 36.46
CA SER A 688 -4.58 3.99 35.60
C SER A 688 -4.48 4.40 34.12
N THR A 689 -4.27 5.70 33.84
CA THR A 689 -4.06 6.20 32.47
C THR A 689 -2.75 5.66 31.90
N ARG A 690 -1.66 5.71 32.69
CA ARG A 690 -0.35 5.16 32.34
C ARG A 690 -0.45 3.68 31.97
N GLU A 691 -1.03 2.86 32.84
CA GLU A 691 -1.19 1.42 32.59
C GLU A 691 -1.95 1.13 31.30
N LEU A 692 -3.00 1.91 31.01
CA LEU A 692 -3.73 1.82 29.76
C LEU A 692 -2.84 2.18 28.57
N GLU A 693 -2.18 3.34 28.58
CA GLU A 693 -1.30 3.78 27.48
C GLU A 693 -0.20 2.74 27.15
N TYR A 694 0.46 2.15 28.15
CA TYR A 694 1.46 1.09 27.93
C TYR A 694 0.84 -0.19 27.35
N ARG A 695 -0.33 -0.61 27.86
CA ARG A 695 -1.06 -1.80 27.36
C ARG A 695 -1.50 -1.63 25.91
N GLN A 696 -1.99 -0.45 25.55
CA GLN A 696 -2.39 -0.12 24.19
C GLN A 696 -1.20 -0.10 23.24
N LEU A 697 -0.09 0.55 23.64
CA LEU A 697 1.14 0.57 22.85
C LEU A 697 1.66 -0.87 22.61
N HIS A 698 1.74 -1.67 23.67
CA HIS A 698 2.19 -3.07 23.56
C HIS A 698 1.28 -3.91 22.63
N THR A 699 -0.03 -3.70 22.69
CA THR A 699 -1.00 -4.43 21.85
C THR A 699 -0.86 -4.04 20.37
N LEU A 700 -0.66 -2.75 20.08
CA LEU A 700 -0.41 -2.25 18.73
C LEU A 700 0.92 -2.76 18.17
N GLN A 701 1.99 -2.69 18.96
CA GLN A 701 3.32 -3.19 18.58
C GLN A 701 3.33 -4.70 18.35
N LYS A 702 2.63 -5.48 19.18
CA LYS A 702 2.45 -6.92 18.99
C LYS A 702 1.75 -7.22 17.65
N LEU A 703 0.63 -6.56 17.37
CA LEU A 703 -0.09 -6.76 16.10
C LEU A 703 0.80 -6.40 14.90
N ARG A 704 1.49 -5.25 14.92
CA ARG A 704 2.43 -4.86 13.85
C ARG A 704 3.47 -5.95 13.59
N MET A 705 4.05 -6.53 14.65
CA MET A 705 5.09 -7.55 14.52
C MET A 705 4.56 -8.91 14.05
N ASP A 706 3.36 -9.30 14.46
CA ASP A 706 2.69 -10.52 13.99
C ASP A 706 2.30 -10.40 12.49
N LEU A 707 1.85 -9.21 12.06
CA LEU A 707 1.55 -8.91 10.65
C LEU A 707 2.83 -8.90 9.78
N ILE A 708 3.94 -8.36 10.28
CA ILE A 708 5.25 -8.41 9.59
C ILE A 708 5.72 -9.86 9.46
N ARG A 709 5.58 -10.69 10.51
CA ARG A 709 5.92 -12.13 10.45
C ARG A 709 5.12 -12.86 9.36
N LEU A 710 3.81 -12.61 9.28
CA LEU A 710 2.93 -13.21 8.27
C LEU A 710 3.26 -12.73 6.85
N GLN A 711 3.62 -11.45 6.69
CA GLN A 711 4.12 -10.91 5.43
C GLN A 711 5.41 -11.61 4.99
N HIS A 712 6.41 -11.69 5.88
CA HIS A 712 7.70 -12.30 5.56
C HIS A 712 7.55 -13.77 5.15
N GLN A 713 6.67 -14.52 5.83
CA GLN A 713 6.32 -15.89 5.46
C GLN A 713 5.71 -15.97 4.06
N THR A 714 4.78 -15.07 3.74
CA THR A 714 4.12 -15.01 2.41
C THR A 714 5.13 -14.68 1.29
N GLU A 715 6.07 -13.78 1.56
CA GLU A 715 7.13 -13.42 0.60
C GLU A 715 8.10 -14.59 0.35
N LEU A 716 8.48 -15.31 1.40
CA LEU A 716 9.33 -16.50 1.31
C LEU A 716 8.64 -17.61 0.51
N GLU A 717 7.36 -17.88 0.77
CA GLU A 717 6.56 -18.86 0.01
C GLU A 717 6.48 -18.50 -1.49
N ASN A 718 6.24 -17.23 -1.81
CA ASN A 718 6.23 -16.73 -3.19
C ASN A 718 7.59 -16.88 -3.88
N GLN A 719 8.70 -16.55 -3.20
CA GLN A 719 10.05 -16.70 -3.76
C GLN A 719 10.41 -18.17 -3.98
N LEU A 720 10.02 -19.07 -3.06
CA LEU A 720 10.23 -20.51 -3.23
C LEU A 720 9.44 -21.07 -4.43
N GLU A 721 8.21 -20.62 -4.67
CA GLU A 721 7.44 -21.04 -5.83
C GLU A 721 7.99 -20.46 -7.15
N TYR A 722 8.47 -19.21 -7.13
CA TYR A 722 9.21 -18.60 -8.23
C TYR A 722 10.49 -19.38 -8.56
N ASN A 723 11.30 -19.73 -7.56
CA ASN A 723 12.52 -20.54 -7.75
C ASN A 723 12.18 -21.87 -8.46
N LYS A 724 11.20 -22.63 -7.94
CA LYS A 724 10.71 -23.87 -8.57
C LYS A 724 10.20 -23.64 -10.00
N ARG A 725 9.59 -22.48 -10.29
CA ARG A 725 9.09 -22.14 -11.63
C ARG A 725 10.24 -21.97 -12.61
N ARG A 726 11.27 -21.21 -12.24
CA ARG A 726 12.46 -20.97 -13.04
C ARG A 726 13.22 -22.27 -13.33
N GLU A 727 13.35 -23.16 -12.34
CA GLU A 727 13.90 -24.50 -12.53
C GLU A 727 13.09 -25.34 -13.54
N ARG A 728 11.75 -25.33 -13.44
CA ARG A 728 10.86 -26.01 -14.40
C ARG A 728 10.98 -25.43 -15.82
N GLU A 729 11.13 -24.12 -15.96
CA GLU A 729 11.33 -23.44 -17.25
C GLU A 729 12.66 -23.85 -17.90
N LEU A 730 13.75 -23.84 -17.12
CA LEU A 730 15.06 -24.29 -17.59
C LEU A 730 15.05 -25.78 -18.00
N HIS A 731 14.47 -26.65 -17.17
CA HIS A 731 14.33 -28.07 -17.49
C HIS A 731 13.53 -28.30 -18.79
N ARG A 732 12.46 -27.54 -19.02
CA ARG A 732 11.69 -27.58 -20.29
C ARG A 732 12.54 -27.14 -21.48
N LYS A 733 13.38 -26.11 -21.33
CA LYS A 733 14.33 -25.66 -22.38
C LYS A 733 15.29 -26.79 -22.74
N HIS A 734 15.95 -27.40 -21.74
CA HIS A 734 16.91 -28.48 -21.95
C HIS A 734 16.28 -29.71 -22.62
N VAL A 735 15.07 -30.11 -22.22
CA VAL A 735 14.30 -31.18 -22.87
C VAL A 735 13.93 -30.82 -24.32
N MET A 736 13.66 -29.55 -24.64
CA MET A 736 13.41 -29.12 -26.03
C MET A 736 14.67 -29.12 -26.89
N GLU A 737 15.83 -28.83 -26.32
CA GLU A 737 17.13 -28.90 -27.01
C GLU A 737 17.52 -30.33 -27.33
N LEU A 738 17.43 -31.24 -26.34
CA LEU A 738 17.62 -32.69 -26.51
C LEU A 738 16.70 -33.25 -27.61
N ARG A 739 15.45 -32.76 -27.72
CA ARG A 739 14.52 -33.14 -28.81
C ARG A 739 14.89 -32.57 -30.19
N GLN A 740 15.65 -31.47 -30.25
CA GLN A 740 16.09 -30.86 -31.50
C GLN A 740 17.48 -31.35 -31.96
N GLN A 741 18.32 -31.80 -31.02
CA GLN A 741 19.66 -32.32 -31.27
C GLN A 741 19.72 -33.32 -32.45
N PRO A 742 18.81 -34.33 -32.60
CA PRO A 742 18.88 -35.28 -33.71
C PRO A 742 18.61 -34.66 -35.09
N LYS A 743 17.94 -33.51 -35.17
CA LYS A 743 17.71 -32.79 -36.44
C LYS A 743 18.96 -32.02 -36.86
N ASN A 744 19.60 -31.35 -35.89
CA ASN A 744 20.82 -30.58 -36.12
C ASN A 744 22.00 -31.50 -36.48
N LEU A 745 22.13 -32.62 -35.75
CA LEU A 745 23.13 -33.66 -36.05
C LEU A 745 22.91 -34.28 -37.44
N LYS A 746 21.67 -34.58 -37.85
CA LYS A 746 21.37 -35.07 -39.21
C LYS A 746 21.72 -34.06 -40.31
N ALA A 747 21.61 -32.75 -40.04
CA ALA A 747 22.02 -31.73 -40.99
C ALA A 747 23.55 -31.69 -41.17
N MET A 748 24.31 -31.75 -40.07
CA MET A 748 25.78 -31.88 -40.12
C MET A 748 26.22 -33.18 -40.77
N GLU A 749 25.62 -34.32 -40.39
CA GLU A 749 25.86 -35.62 -41.02
C GLU A 749 25.64 -35.56 -42.54
N MET A 750 24.56 -34.92 -43.01
CA MET A 750 24.30 -34.74 -44.44
C MET A 750 25.34 -33.86 -45.14
N GLN A 751 25.84 -32.81 -44.47
CA GLN A 751 26.90 -31.95 -45.00
C GLN A 751 28.22 -32.70 -45.14
N ILE A 752 28.57 -33.54 -44.15
CA ILE A 752 29.76 -34.40 -44.18
C ILE A 752 29.56 -35.46 -45.30
N LYS A 753 28.39 -36.09 -45.43
CA LYS A 753 28.06 -37.03 -46.55
C LYS A 753 28.30 -36.40 -47.91
N LYS A 754 27.95 -35.13 -48.08
CA LYS A 754 28.19 -34.38 -49.32
C LYS A 754 29.68 -34.19 -49.59
N GLN A 755 30.47 -33.79 -48.59
CA GLN A 755 31.93 -33.67 -48.70
C GLN A 755 32.60 -35.00 -49.08
N PHE A 756 32.17 -36.11 -48.48
CA PHE A 756 32.64 -37.45 -48.85
C PHE A 756 32.29 -37.83 -50.28
N GLN A 757 31.03 -37.60 -50.72
CA GLN A 757 30.62 -37.85 -52.10
C GLN A 757 31.44 -37.04 -53.10
N ASP A 758 31.71 -35.77 -52.82
CA ASP A 758 32.51 -34.91 -53.70
C ASP A 758 33.99 -35.33 -53.71
N THR A 759 34.54 -35.76 -52.56
CA THR A 759 35.89 -36.33 -52.47
C THR A 759 36.01 -37.64 -53.27
N CYS A 760 35.02 -38.54 -53.17
CA CYS A 760 34.90 -39.76 -53.97
C CYS A 760 34.82 -39.47 -55.48
N LYS A 761 34.09 -38.41 -55.90
CA LYS A 761 34.04 -37.97 -57.31
C LYS A 761 35.42 -37.50 -57.79
N VAL A 762 36.16 -36.73 -56.98
CA VAL A 762 37.52 -36.26 -57.30
C VAL A 762 38.49 -37.44 -57.40
N GLN A 763 38.53 -38.32 -56.41
CA GLN A 763 39.32 -39.57 -56.41
C GLN A 763 39.00 -40.42 -57.66
N THR A 764 37.73 -40.56 -58.03
CA THR A 764 37.31 -41.32 -59.22
C THR A 764 37.76 -40.66 -60.53
N LYS A 765 37.77 -39.33 -60.61
CA LYS A 765 38.31 -38.59 -61.78
C LYS A 765 39.83 -38.75 -61.88
N GLN A 766 40.55 -38.58 -60.77
CA GLN A 766 42.00 -38.80 -60.70
C GLN A 766 42.38 -40.23 -61.08
N TYR A 767 41.63 -41.21 -60.57
CA TYR A 767 41.81 -42.62 -60.94
C TYR A 767 41.61 -42.88 -62.44
N LYS A 768 40.57 -42.28 -63.07
CA LYS A 768 40.38 -42.38 -64.53
C LYS A 768 41.55 -41.78 -65.31
N ALA A 769 42.08 -40.63 -64.87
CA ALA A 769 43.25 -40.00 -65.50
C ALA A 769 44.51 -40.87 -65.34
N LEU A 770 44.80 -41.35 -64.13
CA LEU A 770 45.93 -42.24 -63.82
C LEU A 770 45.86 -43.55 -64.62
N LYS A 771 44.67 -44.15 -64.70
CA LYS A 771 44.39 -45.36 -65.48
C LYS A 771 44.68 -45.13 -66.97
N ASN A 772 44.18 -44.03 -67.54
CA ASN A 772 44.43 -43.72 -68.96
C ASN A 772 45.93 -43.53 -69.22
N HIS A 773 46.62 -42.75 -68.38
CA HIS A 773 48.06 -42.51 -68.50
C HIS A 773 48.88 -43.80 -68.40
N GLN A 774 48.58 -44.70 -67.46
CA GLN A 774 49.25 -46.00 -67.38
C GLN A 774 48.98 -46.88 -68.62
N LEU A 775 47.76 -46.87 -69.17
CA LEU A 775 47.45 -47.63 -70.39
C LEU A 775 48.15 -47.08 -71.65
N GLU A 776 48.48 -45.78 -71.67
CA GLU A 776 49.26 -45.15 -72.74
C GLU A 776 50.76 -45.47 -72.65
N VAL A 777 51.31 -45.55 -71.43
CA VAL A 777 52.76 -45.72 -71.20
C VAL A 777 53.21 -47.18 -71.15
N THR A 778 52.32 -48.14 -70.87
CA THR A 778 52.68 -49.57 -70.68
C THR A 778 52.21 -50.45 -71.86
N PRO A 779 52.95 -51.51 -72.27
CA PRO A 779 52.57 -52.32 -73.42
C PRO A 779 51.35 -53.24 -73.17
N LYS A 780 50.63 -53.58 -74.26
CA LYS A 780 49.30 -54.21 -74.24
C LYS A 780 49.23 -55.59 -73.54
N ASN A 781 50.33 -56.32 -73.48
CA ASN A 781 50.46 -57.60 -72.79
C ASN A 781 50.32 -57.47 -71.26
N GLU A 782 50.65 -56.32 -70.67
CA GLU A 782 50.63 -56.10 -69.22
C GLU A 782 49.36 -55.39 -68.72
N HIS A 783 48.59 -54.78 -69.63
CA HIS A 783 47.36 -54.02 -69.33
C HIS A 783 46.40 -54.76 -68.40
N LYS A 784 46.22 -56.07 -68.56
CA LYS A 784 45.28 -56.86 -67.74
C LYS A 784 45.70 -56.92 -66.26
N THR A 785 46.99 -56.99 -65.98
CA THR A 785 47.53 -57.05 -64.61
C THR A 785 47.46 -55.67 -63.95
N ILE A 786 47.86 -54.62 -64.68
CA ILE A 786 47.83 -53.23 -64.22
C ILE A 786 46.39 -52.76 -63.94
N LEU A 787 45.43 -53.12 -64.80
CA LEU A 787 44.01 -52.84 -64.59
C LEU A 787 43.45 -53.50 -63.31
N LYS A 788 43.97 -54.67 -62.94
CA LYS A 788 43.59 -55.35 -61.70
C LYS A 788 44.18 -54.64 -60.48
N THR A 789 45.49 -54.41 -60.46
CA THR A 789 46.17 -53.76 -59.32
C THR A 789 45.63 -52.35 -59.08
N LEU A 790 45.43 -51.56 -60.14
CA LEU A 790 44.76 -50.26 -60.05
C LEU A 790 43.36 -50.36 -59.43
N LYS A 791 42.55 -51.35 -59.82
CA LYS A 791 41.18 -51.52 -59.29
C LYS A 791 41.19 -51.93 -57.82
N ASP A 792 42.10 -52.81 -57.44
CA ASP A 792 42.28 -53.25 -56.05
C ASP A 792 42.78 -52.08 -55.17
N GLU A 793 43.66 -51.22 -55.70
CA GLU A 793 44.14 -50.00 -55.03
C GLU A 793 43.05 -48.92 -54.92
N GLN A 794 42.24 -48.72 -55.97
CA GLN A 794 41.07 -47.84 -55.93
C GLN A 794 40.09 -48.28 -54.83
N THR A 795 39.82 -49.58 -54.76
CA THR A 795 38.90 -50.16 -53.76
C THR A 795 39.46 -49.95 -52.34
N ARG A 796 40.77 -50.16 -52.13
CA ARG A 796 41.44 -49.92 -50.84
C ARG A 796 41.40 -48.44 -50.43
N LYS A 797 41.68 -47.51 -51.34
CA LYS A 797 41.65 -46.06 -51.06
C LYS A 797 40.25 -45.57 -50.74
N LEU A 798 39.22 -46.07 -51.42
CA LEU A 798 37.83 -45.77 -51.10
C LEU A 798 37.38 -46.36 -49.76
N ALA A 799 37.87 -47.55 -49.38
CA ALA A 799 37.59 -48.14 -48.07
C ALA A 799 38.19 -47.33 -46.92
N ILE A 800 39.47 -46.94 -47.00
CA ILE A 800 40.13 -46.08 -46.00
C ILE A 800 39.42 -44.73 -45.88
N LEU A 801 39.00 -44.14 -47.01
CA LEU A 801 38.25 -42.89 -47.00
C LEU A 801 36.86 -43.03 -46.33
N ALA A 802 36.22 -44.20 -46.46
CA ALA A 802 34.95 -44.50 -45.80
C ALA A 802 35.12 -44.72 -44.28
N GLU A 803 36.21 -45.36 -43.85
CA GLU A 803 36.54 -45.55 -42.43
C GLU A 803 36.85 -44.21 -41.73
N GLN A 804 37.69 -43.36 -42.35
CA GLN A 804 37.94 -42.00 -41.88
C GLN A 804 36.66 -41.15 -41.81
N TYR A 805 35.74 -41.40 -42.73
CA TYR A 805 34.45 -40.74 -42.78
C TYR A 805 33.51 -41.15 -41.64
N GLU A 806 33.38 -42.44 -41.36
CA GLU A 806 32.60 -42.95 -40.22
C GLU A 806 33.19 -42.50 -38.88
N GLN A 807 34.53 -42.53 -38.74
CA GLN A 807 35.21 -42.00 -37.56
C GLN A 807 34.90 -40.50 -37.35
N SER A 808 34.97 -39.69 -38.42
CA SER A 808 34.67 -38.25 -38.33
C SER A 808 33.22 -37.96 -37.92
N ILE A 809 32.24 -38.76 -38.35
CA ILE A 809 30.86 -38.64 -37.83
C ILE A 809 30.85 -38.97 -36.32
N ASN A 810 31.42 -40.11 -35.92
CA ASN A 810 31.33 -40.59 -34.54
C ASN A 810 31.99 -39.62 -33.54
N GLU A 811 33.16 -39.07 -33.88
CA GLU A 811 33.84 -38.04 -33.09
C GLU A 811 33.03 -36.74 -32.97
N MET A 812 32.42 -36.30 -34.06
CA MET A 812 31.56 -35.10 -34.10
C MET A 812 30.28 -35.30 -33.28
N MET A 813 29.62 -36.45 -33.39
CA MET A 813 28.44 -36.82 -32.60
C MET A 813 28.77 -36.85 -31.10
N ALA A 814 29.87 -37.49 -30.69
CA ALA A 814 30.29 -37.56 -29.30
C ALA A 814 30.68 -36.18 -28.73
N SER A 815 31.45 -35.40 -29.48
CA SER A 815 31.87 -34.05 -29.10
C SER A 815 30.70 -33.05 -28.99
N GLN A 816 29.61 -33.26 -29.72
CA GLN A 816 28.42 -32.41 -29.68
C GLN A 816 27.36 -32.89 -28.68
N ALA A 817 27.44 -34.14 -28.21
CA ALA A 817 26.72 -34.60 -27.03
C ALA A 817 27.33 -33.99 -25.76
N LEU A 818 28.64 -34.19 -25.54
CA LEU A 818 29.38 -33.63 -24.40
C LEU A 818 29.20 -32.12 -24.24
N ARG A 819 29.36 -31.35 -25.33
CA ARG A 819 29.17 -29.89 -25.29
C ARG A 819 27.74 -29.44 -24.99
N LEU A 820 26.73 -30.28 -25.25
CA LEU A 820 25.36 -29.97 -24.85
C LEU A 820 25.19 -30.22 -23.35
N ASP A 821 25.66 -31.35 -22.86
CA ASP A 821 25.57 -31.70 -21.43
C ASP A 821 26.32 -30.69 -20.55
N GLU A 822 27.55 -30.32 -20.93
CA GLU A 822 28.37 -29.29 -20.26
C GLU A 822 27.66 -27.93 -20.23
N ALA A 823 27.06 -27.50 -21.34
CA ALA A 823 26.33 -26.23 -21.42
C ALA A 823 25.05 -26.25 -20.57
N GLN A 824 24.30 -27.36 -20.56
CA GLN A 824 23.09 -27.50 -19.75
C GLN A 824 23.40 -27.54 -18.26
N GLU A 825 24.51 -28.17 -17.86
CA GLU A 825 24.99 -28.13 -16.47
C GLU A 825 25.42 -26.71 -16.06
N ALA A 826 26.19 -26.01 -16.89
CA ALA A 826 26.59 -24.63 -16.63
C ALA A 826 25.37 -23.69 -16.45
N GLU A 827 24.35 -23.82 -17.31
CA GLU A 827 23.10 -23.07 -17.15
C GLU A 827 22.35 -23.41 -15.85
N CYS A 828 22.35 -24.69 -15.43
CA CYS A 828 21.75 -25.09 -14.15
C CYS A 828 22.50 -24.51 -12.95
N GLN A 829 23.83 -24.49 -12.98
CA GLN A 829 24.66 -23.91 -11.93
C GLN A 829 24.48 -22.39 -11.85
N ALA A 830 24.49 -21.69 -13.00
CA ALA A 830 24.25 -20.26 -13.08
C ALA A 830 22.86 -19.87 -12.55
N LEU A 831 21.81 -20.62 -12.93
CA LEU A 831 20.46 -20.36 -12.42
C LEU A 831 20.38 -20.58 -10.90
N ARG A 832 20.96 -21.66 -10.37
CA ARG A 832 20.98 -21.89 -8.90
C ARG A 832 21.66 -20.76 -8.15
N LEU A 833 22.80 -20.28 -8.64
CA LEU A 833 23.52 -19.16 -8.03
C LEU A 833 22.67 -17.87 -8.05
N GLN A 834 22.01 -17.57 -9.17
CA GLN A 834 21.09 -16.43 -9.28
C GLN A 834 19.93 -16.55 -8.27
N LEU A 835 19.23 -17.69 -8.23
CA LEU A 835 18.09 -17.90 -7.34
C LEU A 835 18.48 -17.88 -5.85
N GLN A 836 19.73 -18.26 -5.53
CA GLN A 836 20.28 -18.13 -4.18
C GLN A 836 20.56 -16.66 -3.83
N GLN A 837 21.18 -15.89 -4.73
CA GLN A 837 21.40 -14.44 -4.53
C GLN A 837 20.08 -13.67 -4.35
N GLU A 838 19.05 -14.00 -5.13
CA GLU A 838 17.70 -13.42 -4.96
C GLU A 838 17.10 -13.75 -3.58
N MET A 839 17.32 -14.97 -3.07
CA MET A 839 16.87 -15.39 -1.73
C MET A 839 17.64 -14.69 -0.60
N GLU A 840 18.96 -14.53 -0.74
CA GLU A 840 19.80 -13.79 0.22
C GLU A 840 19.39 -12.31 0.29
N LEU A 841 19.05 -11.69 -0.85
CA LEU A 841 18.53 -10.33 -0.91
C LEU A 841 17.17 -10.19 -0.20
N LEU A 842 16.27 -11.15 -0.38
CA LEU A 842 14.98 -11.18 0.33
C LEU A 842 15.18 -11.30 1.85
N ASN A 843 16.06 -12.19 2.31
CA ASN A 843 16.39 -12.33 3.73
C ASN A 843 16.98 -11.03 4.33
N ALA A 844 17.84 -10.34 3.58
CA ALA A 844 18.39 -9.05 4.00
C ALA A 844 17.31 -7.96 4.11
N TYR A 845 16.36 -7.92 3.17
CA TYR A 845 15.20 -7.00 3.20
C TYR A 845 14.30 -7.24 4.42
N GLN A 846 13.93 -8.49 4.68
CA GLN A 846 13.09 -8.87 5.82
C GLN A 846 13.78 -8.54 7.17
N SER A 847 15.09 -8.80 7.26
CA SER A 847 15.89 -8.41 8.42
C SER A 847 15.91 -6.88 8.62
N LYS A 848 16.05 -6.11 7.54
CA LYS A 848 16.01 -4.64 7.57
C LYS A 848 14.66 -4.09 8.03
N ILE A 849 13.54 -4.60 7.52
CA ILE A 849 12.19 -4.21 7.98
C ILE A 849 12.03 -4.48 9.47
N LYS A 850 12.44 -5.68 9.91
CA LYS A 850 12.35 -6.07 11.32
C LYS A 850 13.12 -5.10 12.21
N MET A 851 14.40 -4.84 11.92
CA MET A 851 15.22 -3.88 12.66
C MET A 851 14.64 -2.45 12.65
N GLN A 852 14.13 -1.98 11.51
CA GLN A 852 13.49 -0.65 11.42
C GLN A 852 12.24 -0.56 12.29
N THR A 853 11.43 -1.63 12.33
CA THR A 853 10.21 -1.69 13.14
C THR A 853 10.54 -1.79 14.63
N GLU A 854 11.53 -2.59 15.01
CA GLU A 854 12.03 -2.69 16.39
C GLU A 854 12.58 -1.33 16.88
N ALA A 855 13.37 -0.64 16.03
CA ALA A 855 13.84 0.72 16.33
C ALA A 855 12.71 1.76 16.37
N GLN A 856 11.62 1.59 15.62
CA GLN A 856 10.42 2.42 15.75
C GLN A 856 9.72 2.15 17.08
N HIS A 857 9.54 0.88 17.46
CA HIS A 857 8.90 0.48 18.72
C HIS A 857 9.65 1.05 19.93
N GLU A 858 10.98 1.04 19.90
CA GLU A 858 11.82 1.65 20.94
C GLU A 858 11.62 3.17 21.02
N ARG A 859 11.60 3.89 19.89
CA ARG A 859 11.32 5.34 19.86
C ARG A 859 9.90 5.68 20.35
N GLU A 860 8.91 4.85 20.02
CA GLU A 860 7.53 5.02 20.50
C GLU A 860 7.46 4.82 22.03
N LEU A 861 8.16 3.81 22.56
CA LEU A 861 8.27 3.53 23.99
C LEU A 861 8.95 4.70 24.73
N GLN A 862 10.11 5.15 24.26
CA GLN A 862 10.84 6.30 24.83
C GLN A 862 10.00 7.58 24.82
N LYS A 863 9.24 7.85 23.74
CA LYS A 863 8.31 8.99 23.68
C LYS A 863 7.17 8.86 24.67
N LEU A 864 6.63 7.66 24.88
CA LEU A 864 5.60 7.42 25.89
C LEU A 864 6.16 7.60 27.31
N GLU A 865 7.34 7.04 27.59
CA GLU A 865 8.05 7.20 28.87
C GLU A 865 8.30 8.68 29.19
N GLN A 866 8.82 9.46 28.23
CA GLN A 866 9.01 10.90 28.39
C GLN A 866 7.68 11.63 28.64
N ARG A 867 6.61 11.31 27.90
CA ARG A 867 5.28 11.93 28.09
C ARG A 867 4.69 11.62 29.46
N VAL A 868 4.77 10.37 29.90
CA VAL A 868 4.30 9.92 31.22
C VAL A 868 5.14 10.55 32.33
N SER A 869 6.46 10.59 32.18
CA SER A 869 7.37 11.21 33.15
C SER A 869 7.12 12.71 33.31
N LEU A 870 6.99 13.46 32.20
CA LEU A 870 6.66 14.88 32.23
C LEU A 870 5.27 15.14 32.85
N ARG A 871 4.27 14.31 32.52
CA ARG A 871 2.92 14.40 33.13
C ARG A 871 2.98 14.18 34.64
N ARG A 872 3.73 13.17 35.10
CA ARG A 872 3.90 12.85 36.51
C ARG A 872 4.62 13.97 37.26
N ALA A 873 5.73 14.47 36.73
CA ALA A 873 6.48 15.58 37.34
C ALA A 873 5.62 16.86 37.45
N HIS A 874 4.82 17.19 36.43
CA HIS A 874 3.93 18.34 36.48
C HIS A 874 2.77 18.15 37.48
N LEU A 875 2.25 16.92 37.61
CA LEU A 875 1.26 16.59 38.64
C LEU A 875 1.85 16.72 40.06
N GLU A 876 3.06 16.20 40.29
CA GLU A 876 3.76 16.28 41.57
C GLU A 876 4.08 17.73 41.95
N GLN A 877 4.63 18.52 41.02
CA GLN A 877 4.83 19.96 41.22
C GLN A 877 3.53 20.69 41.60
N LYS A 878 2.43 20.41 40.89
CA LYS A 878 1.12 21.03 41.17
C LYS A 878 0.59 20.65 42.55
N ILE A 879 0.79 19.40 42.97
CA ILE A 879 0.44 18.92 44.32
C ILE A 879 1.25 19.69 45.38
N GLU A 880 2.56 19.86 45.19
CA GLU A 880 3.41 20.63 46.09
C GLU A 880 2.98 22.11 46.18
N GLU A 881 2.69 22.75 45.03
CA GLU A 881 2.20 24.12 44.96
C GLU A 881 0.85 24.30 45.68
N GLU A 882 -0.11 23.39 45.50
CA GLU A 882 -1.40 23.41 46.20
C GLU A 882 -1.25 23.19 47.71
N LEU A 883 -0.37 22.29 48.15
CA LEU A 883 -0.08 22.06 49.57
C LEU A 883 0.60 23.27 50.22
N ALA A 884 1.56 23.90 49.52
CA ALA A 884 2.23 25.12 49.98
C ALA A 884 1.24 26.30 50.06
N ALA A 885 0.34 26.45 49.09
CA ALA A 885 -0.72 27.46 49.11
C ALA A 885 -1.69 27.27 50.28
N LEU A 886 -2.11 26.03 50.56
CA LEU A 886 -2.99 25.72 51.70
C LEU A 886 -2.29 25.94 53.05
N GLN A 887 -0.99 25.64 53.15
CA GLN A 887 -0.19 25.95 54.35
C GLN A 887 0.00 27.46 54.54
N LYS A 888 0.12 28.23 53.46
CA LYS A 888 0.12 29.70 53.49
C LYS A 888 -1.23 30.26 53.93
N GLU A 889 -2.35 29.83 53.35
CA GLU A 889 -3.72 30.22 53.77
C GLU A 889 -3.89 29.97 55.28
N ARG A 890 -3.51 28.78 55.76
CA ARG A 890 -3.56 28.43 57.18
C ARG A 890 -2.78 29.41 58.07
N SER A 891 -1.55 29.75 57.69
CA SER A 891 -0.71 30.69 58.43
C SER A 891 -1.28 32.11 58.45
N GLU A 892 -1.77 32.59 57.31
CA GLU A 892 -2.40 33.92 57.17
C GLU A 892 -3.70 34.01 57.96
N ARG A 893 -4.56 32.97 57.93
CA ARG A 893 -5.81 32.88 58.69
C ARG A 893 -5.56 32.93 60.20
N ILE A 894 -4.53 32.23 60.68
CA ILE A 894 -4.12 32.23 62.09
C ILE A 894 -3.56 33.60 62.49
N LYS A 895 -2.70 34.20 61.65
CA LYS A 895 -2.14 35.54 61.90
C LYS A 895 -3.25 36.60 62.00
N TYR A 896 -4.18 36.62 61.04
CA TYR A 896 -5.31 37.56 61.04
C TYR A 896 -6.19 37.43 62.29
N LEU A 897 -6.46 36.20 62.77
CA LEU A 897 -7.16 35.98 64.04
C LEU A 897 -6.41 36.59 65.22
N LEU A 898 -5.10 36.37 65.31
CA LEU A 898 -4.27 36.91 66.39
C LEU A 898 -4.25 38.45 66.38
N GLU A 899 -4.09 39.06 65.22
CA GLU A 899 -4.13 40.53 65.04
C GLU A 899 -5.50 41.13 65.38
N ARG A 900 -6.59 40.44 65.03
CA ARG A 900 -7.94 40.88 65.41
C ARG A 900 -8.17 40.76 66.91
N PHE A 901 -7.56 39.77 67.57
CA PHE A 901 -7.69 39.53 69.01
C PHE A 901 -6.80 40.43 69.87
N THR A 902 -5.68 40.94 69.34
CA THR A 902 -4.89 41.99 70.02
C THR A 902 -5.51 43.38 69.86
N SER A 903 -6.35 43.58 68.83
CA SER A 903 -7.06 44.83 68.54
C SER A 903 -8.41 44.99 69.26
N SER A 904 -8.88 43.96 69.98
CA SER A 904 -10.21 43.89 70.62
C SER A 904 -10.13 43.72 72.14
#